data_AF-A0A936MWK1-F1
#
_entry.id   AF-A0A936MWK1-F1
#
_cell.length_a   1.000
_cell.length_b   1.000
_cell.length_c   1.000
_cell.angle_alpha   90.00
_cell.angle_beta   90.00
_cell.angle_gamma   90.00
#
_symmetry.space_group_name_H-M   'P 1'
#
loop_
_entity.id
_entity.type
_entity.pdbx_description
1 polymer ?
#
loop_
_entity_poly.entity_id
_entity_poly.type
_entity_poly.pdbx_seq_one_letter_code
_entity_poly.pdbx_strand_id
1 'polypeptide(L)'
;MRSFVPCGLPLFLVLLAGSLVAQSHLKPLRTHDPDLPDWARLMYASDADMHAVLAAYEDWSATHPVEKTVHTQYLKRWVSAGQARLNAQGRVEHLSPEERQERTAQIRAERGGAKGGGAGWTFVGPDIHFKADGSLTPLSEQANVYCHDRSFTDPDILFCGTESGGLYKTVDQGVNWEHVTPDLLVGAVSAVRIHPTDPDIVLMSAADELWRSTDGGATWAVIGQPAFTALNISAWEIAFDPSTPQTVLAACNLGLYRSTDGGDTWNEVLPNECMTILHKPFDPSIWYTLHFEPALDMVRFQCSTDHGATWTLYDQGWFAPPVGEEGLYAIEGGKLAVSEADPERIYALLVGYQEPGATIVTNGFVGLWRSDNGGTSWSHPHGLVGAPYTAQHPNLMNFVGDDGDYTQIHYNTTMVASHLDADRVLIGGLSLWQSDDGGVTYFAKAGYVGYVPDVHVDMQEIRIYRTGPASEEVWLSNDGGIHHSTDLMETHQSRCRGIRAGNLWGFDQGWNDDVLVGGRYHNGNMGHYEGYPEGEFLAIGGAESATGYANYSNERKVYHSDIGGRVLPTTLAGTPQSFGVSLWPNESYFVNNSSRILFDHRYFNVAWMGRENKLYRSDNAGGSWTEVHAFGPSTGNQVLWIEQSYADPQVFVVHQELGNSSRLWRSADGGDTWTQLTLPQNQRELYFTLSGDDAGTLWIGFTNGSNGNKVYRSTDGGATWSNLTTSTLDGRRIWGMAAQFGTDGGVYLAMLNGSVFYRNNSMPDWAPWSDGLPVSTEPLRIVPFYKGGMVRLATWNLAVWERPLFEPSALIADFAAAFGVFYCPGDSVRFVDHSVAGPGATYTWSFPGGTPATSTDKYPVVVYAAPGTYDVTLTVTENGVSDTRVRTAVVGSVGGTTAPVVEGFESGAFRSDWTFRSDAGTTSAWAITDQAGGFGSSTRSMWFNNYDVDLGGAYEEVWTGKLDLSAAQGAFVAFDVAYSRYGGQYSDTLGVLASTDCGLTWDLLYLEGGDALATAPSLQDPFVPTATQWRRDSVSLAAYDGQPELIVAFQDRGHWGNNLYVDNINLSAVLFTGVDERPPVTFDLFPNPAHDAVWLRPVGTWSGASRVQLLDAAGRSVVDQPRTLMHGIPERLELTGVSPGRYAVVLTGPSARVVRPLVVW
;
A
#
# COMPACT_ATOMS: atom_id res chain seq x y z
N MET A 1 -23.16 -94.80 12.75
CA MET A 1 -22.19 -93.98 13.52
C MET A 1 -22.01 -92.65 12.80
N ARG A 2 -21.79 -91.55 13.53
CA ARG A 2 -22.44 -90.26 13.24
C ARG A 2 -21.47 -89.07 13.05
N SER A 3 -22.00 -88.04 12.40
CA SER A 3 -21.32 -86.87 11.81
C SER A 3 -21.50 -85.57 12.61
N PHE A 4 -20.83 -84.49 12.17
CA PHE A 4 -21.15 -83.09 12.54
C PHE A 4 -20.92 -82.11 11.36
N VAL A 5 -21.63 -80.96 11.38
CA VAL A 5 -21.72 -79.87 10.37
C VAL A 5 -22.02 -78.54 11.14
N PRO A 6 -21.70 -77.31 10.65
CA PRO A 6 -21.30 -76.18 11.51
C PRO A 6 -22.23 -74.93 11.60
N CYS A 7 -21.89 -74.03 12.54
CA CYS A 7 -22.13 -72.56 12.64
C CYS A 7 -21.22 -72.01 13.79
N GLY A 8 -20.84 -70.73 13.99
CA GLY A 8 -21.16 -69.45 13.35
C GLY A 8 -20.17 -68.31 13.72
N LEU A 9 -20.63 -67.06 13.86
CA LEU A 9 -19.83 -65.81 14.04
C LEU A 9 -19.30 -65.54 15.47
N PRO A 10 -18.29 -64.66 15.58
CA PRO A 10 -18.43 -63.44 16.42
C PRO A 10 -18.13 -62.12 15.69
N LEU A 11 -18.61 -61.02 16.31
CA LEU A 11 -18.58 -59.61 15.91
C LEU A 11 -17.30 -59.10 15.20
N PHE A 12 -17.49 -58.43 14.06
CA PHE A 12 -16.59 -57.37 13.59
C PHE A 12 -16.96 -56.08 14.34
N LEU A 13 -16.04 -55.52 15.11
CA LEU A 13 -16.15 -54.17 15.63
C LEU A 13 -15.41 -53.25 14.65
N VAL A 14 -16.15 -52.71 13.68
CA VAL A 14 -15.65 -51.62 12.82
C VAL A 14 -15.53 -50.39 13.71
N LEU A 15 -14.32 -50.17 14.24
CA LEU A 15 -13.91 -48.83 14.64
C LEU A 15 -13.92 -47.98 13.36
N LEU A 16 -14.96 -47.18 13.20
CA LEU A 16 -14.85 -45.96 12.43
C LEU A 16 -13.78 -45.11 13.13
N ALA A 17 -12.55 -45.24 12.66
CA ALA A 17 -11.56 -44.18 12.81
C ALA A 17 -12.10 -42.99 12.02
N GLY A 18 -12.89 -42.15 12.70
CA GLY A 18 -13.18 -40.82 12.20
C GLY A 18 -11.84 -40.12 12.00
N SER A 19 -11.65 -39.55 10.81
CA SER A 19 -10.47 -38.79 10.43
C SER A 19 -10.34 -37.54 11.32
N LEU A 20 -9.70 -37.71 12.47
CA LEU A 20 -9.19 -36.63 13.30
C LEU A 20 -7.96 -36.05 12.61
N VAL A 21 -8.19 -35.25 11.58
CA VAL A 21 -7.15 -34.52 10.87
C VAL A 21 -6.71 -33.36 11.77
N ALA A 22 -5.49 -33.43 12.30
CA ALA A 22 -4.88 -32.30 12.98
C ALA A 22 -4.59 -31.19 11.96
N GLN A 23 -4.72 -29.92 12.37
CA GLN A 23 -4.29 -28.80 11.53
C GLN A 23 -2.76 -28.92 11.33
N SER A 24 -2.31 -28.95 10.07
CA SER A 24 -0.89 -29.09 9.68
C SER A 24 -0.04 -27.83 9.89
N HIS A 25 -0.57 -26.85 10.64
CA HIS A 25 0.11 -25.61 11.00
C HIS A 25 0.37 -25.63 12.50
N LEU A 26 1.51 -25.10 12.92
CA LEU A 26 1.92 -25.04 14.31
C LEU A 26 0.93 -24.17 15.11
N LYS A 27 -0.06 -24.84 15.73
CA LYS A 27 -0.97 -24.22 16.70
C LYS A 27 -0.11 -23.71 17.85
N PRO A 28 -0.23 -22.43 18.26
CA PRO A 28 0.38 -21.96 19.50
C PRO A 28 -0.19 -22.77 20.66
N LEU A 29 0.66 -23.45 21.47
CA LEU A 29 0.14 -24.37 22.50
C LEU A 29 -0.62 -23.67 23.64
N ARG A 30 -0.53 -22.33 23.73
CA ARG A 30 -1.47 -21.43 24.46
C ARG A 30 -2.95 -21.49 24.01
N THR A 31 -3.40 -22.60 23.42
CA THR A 31 -4.83 -22.93 23.24
C THR A 31 -5.58 -23.12 24.57
N HIS A 32 -4.86 -23.17 25.69
CA HIS A 32 -5.39 -23.38 27.04
C HIS A 32 -5.49 -22.11 27.90
N ASP A 33 -5.10 -20.94 27.36
CA ASP A 33 -5.25 -19.66 28.05
C ASP A 33 -6.76 -19.42 28.36
N PRO A 34 -7.14 -19.25 29.64
CA PRO A 34 -8.54 -19.10 30.06
C PRO A 34 -9.20 -17.82 29.54
N ASP A 35 -8.42 -16.80 29.18
CA ASP A 35 -8.88 -15.49 28.70
C ASP A 35 -8.91 -15.39 27.17
N LEU A 36 -8.67 -16.50 26.43
CA LEU A 36 -8.79 -16.55 24.98
C LEU A 36 -10.12 -15.97 24.48
N PRO A 37 -10.14 -15.11 23.44
CA PRO A 37 -11.37 -14.63 22.83
C PRO A 37 -12.12 -15.76 22.10
N ASP A 38 -13.44 -15.62 21.97
CA ASP A 38 -14.32 -16.67 21.42
C ASP A 38 -13.89 -17.13 20.01
N TRP A 39 -13.47 -16.21 19.14
CA TRP A 39 -12.98 -16.53 17.79
C TRP A 39 -11.72 -17.41 17.82
N ALA A 40 -10.81 -17.19 18.77
CA ALA A 40 -9.60 -17.98 18.90
C ALA A 40 -9.92 -19.38 19.43
N ARG A 41 -10.85 -19.50 20.38
CA ARG A 41 -11.36 -20.81 20.87
C ARG A 41 -12.05 -21.60 19.74
N LEU A 42 -12.79 -20.93 18.86
CA LEU A 42 -13.35 -21.56 17.65
C LEU A 42 -12.26 -22.02 16.67
N MET A 43 -11.20 -21.23 16.47
CA MET A 43 -10.10 -21.53 15.56
C MET A 43 -9.26 -22.74 16.00
N TYR A 44 -9.04 -22.89 17.31
CA TYR A 44 -8.26 -24.01 17.87
C TYR A 44 -9.06 -25.31 18.00
N ALA A 45 -10.38 -25.30 17.80
CA ALA A 45 -11.21 -26.49 17.81
C ALA A 45 -10.72 -27.54 16.79
N SER A 46 -10.97 -28.82 17.08
CA SER A 46 -10.58 -29.94 16.20
C SER A 46 -11.36 -30.00 14.89
N ASP A 47 -12.52 -29.34 14.80
CA ASP A 47 -13.40 -29.32 13.63
C ASP A 47 -13.82 -27.89 13.21
N ALA A 48 -12.92 -26.93 13.46
CA ALA A 48 -13.07 -25.50 13.22
C ALA A 48 -13.63 -25.15 11.82
N ASP A 49 -14.68 -24.32 11.81
CA ASP A 49 -15.26 -23.70 10.62
C ASP A 49 -14.65 -22.30 10.44
N MET A 50 -13.91 -22.10 9.35
CA MET A 50 -13.23 -20.86 9.03
C MET A 50 -14.19 -19.68 8.85
N HIS A 51 -15.40 -19.90 8.31
CA HIS A 51 -16.38 -18.82 8.17
C HIS A 51 -16.90 -18.37 9.54
N ALA A 52 -17.13 -19.31 10.46
CA ALA A 52 -17.56 -19.01 11.83
C ALA A 52 -16.45 -18.29 12.63
N VAL A 53 -15.20 -18.70 12.46
CA VAL A 53 -14.03 -18.04 13.07
C VAL A 53 -13.88 -16.61 12.55
N LEU A 54 -13.95 -16.41 11.23
CA LEU A 54 -13.81 -15.10 10.61
C LEU A 54 -14.92 -14.14 11.03
N ALA A 55 -16.19 -14.58 11.01
CA ALA A 55 -17.30 -13.76 11.48
C ALA A 55 -17.16 -13.36 12.97
N ALA A 56 -16.72 -14.30 13.83
CA ALA A 56 -16.48 -14.01 15.24
C ALA A 56 -15.26 -13.08 15.46
N TYR A 57 -14.26 -13.13 14.59
CA TYR A 57 -13.11 -12.21 14.61
C TYR A 57 -13.50 -10.81 14.12
N GLU A 58 -14.29 -10.71 13.05
CA GLU A 58 -14.85 -9.46 12.53
C GLU A 58 -15.67 -8.74 13.62
N ASP A 59 -16.64 -9.43 14.24
CA ASP A 59 -17.46 -8.92 15.36
C ASP A 59 -16.60 -8.46 16.56
N TRP A 60 -15.55 -9.22 16.90
CA TRP A 60 -14.62 -8.87 17.98
C TRP A 60 -13.79 -7.63 17.63
N SER A 61 -13.17 -7.60 16.45
CA SER A 61 -12.32 -6.50 15.98
C SER A 61 -13.07 -5.18 15.79
N ALA A 62 -14.38 -5.21 15.57
CA ALA A 62 -15.21 -4.01 15.53
C ALA A 62 -15.32 -3.26 16.88
N THR A 63 -14.92 -3.90 17.99
CA THR A 63 -15.02 -3.34 19.36
C THR A 63 -13.70 -3.37 20.14
N HIS A 64 -12.63 -3.93 19.58
CA HIS A 64 -11.31 -4.06 20.19
C HIS A 64 -10.23 -3.48 19.27
N PRO A 65 -9.14 -2.91 19.81
CA PRO A 65 -8.00 -2.52 18.97
C PRO A 65 -7.42 -3.76 18.27
N VAL A 66 -7.04 -3.61 17.00
CA VAL A 66 -6.37 -4.68 16.25
C VAL A 66 -4.89 -4.70 16.65
N GLU A 67 -4.53 -5.66 17.48
CA GLU A 67 -3.16 -5.85 17.99
C GLU A 67 -2.47 -7.07 17.33
N LYS A 68 -1.15 -6.97 17.11
CA LYS A 68 -0.34 -8.09 16.58
C LYS A 68 -0.06 -9.06 17.74
N THR A 69 -0.90 -10.09 17.87
CA THR A 69 -0.77 -11.14 18.90
C THR A 69 -0.50 -12.50 18.24
N VAL A 70 0.03 -13.45 19.00
CA VAL A 70 0.28 -14.81 18.49
C VAL A 70 -0.96 -15.45 17.87
N HIS A 71 -2.15 -15.19 18.44
CA HIS A 71 -3.42 -15.70 17.91
C HIS A 71 -3.88 -14.99 16.65
N THR A 72 -3.73 -13.65 16.53
CA THR A 72 -4.14 -12.93 15.32
C THR A 72 -3.22 -13.25 14.14
N GLN A 73 -1.93 -13.52 14.40
CA GLN A 73 -1.01 -13.95 13.34
C GLN A 73 -1.23 -15.42 12.95
N TYR A 74 -1.57 -16.30 13.91
CA TYR A 74 -2.00 -17.66 13.57
C TYR A 74 -3.29 -17.65 12.73
N LEU A 75 -4.26 -16.77 13.04
CA LEU A 75 -5.46 -16.60 12.20
C LEU A 75 -5.13 -16.23 10.76
N LYS A 76 -4.25 -15.22 10.54
CA LYS A 76 -3.79 -14.84 9.19
C LYS A 76 -3.28 -16.05 8.41
N ARG A 77 -2.38 -16.83 9.01
CA ARG A 77 -1.72 -17.98 8.35
C ARG A 77 -2.65 -19.18 8.16
N TRP A 78 -3.46 -19.50 9.17
CA TRP A 78 -4.45 -20.57 9.09
C TRP A 78 -5.46 -20.30 7.98
N VAL A 79 -5.87 -19.04 7.79
CA VAL A 79 -6.74 -18.65 6.68
C VAL A 79 -5.97 -18.64 5.37
N SER A 80 -4.79 -18.02 5.28
CA SER A 80 -3.98 -17.97 4.07
C SER A 80 -3.74 -19.37 3.48
N ALA A 81 -3.34 -20.35 4.30
CA ALA A 81 -3.12 -21.71 3.86
C ALA A 81 -4.40 -22.55 3.72
N GLY A 82 -5.47 -22.21 4.45
CA GLY A 82 -6.71 -23.00 4.48
C GLY A 82 -7.80 -22.57 3.50
N GLN A 83 -7.84 -21.29 3.09
CA GLN A 83 -8.91 -20.73 2.25
C GLN A 83 -9.04 -21.43 0.89
N ALA A 84 -7.91 -21.81 0.30
CA ALA A 84 -7.83 -22.58 -0.93
C ALA A 84 -8.31 -24.05 -0.80
N ARG A 85 -8.53 -24.52 0.42
CA ARG A 85 -8.89 -25.89 0.75
C ARG A 85 -10.26 -26.00 1.44
N LEU A 86 -11.03 -24.91 1.53
CA LEU A 86 -12.35 -24.92 2.17
C LEU A 86 -13.40 -25.71 1.39
N ASN A 87 -14.13 -26.53 2.12
CA ASN A 87 -15.34 -27.19 1.64
C ASN A 87 -16.61 -26.38 1.93
N ALA A 88 -17.77 -26.96 1.55
CA ALA A 88 -19.06 -26.29 1.68
C ALA A 88 -19.52 -26.06 3.14
N GLN A 89 -18.78 -26.58 4.13
CA GLN A 89 -18.98 -26.35 5.56
C GLN A 89 -17.89 -25.46 6.17
N GLY A 90 -17.07 -24.77 5.36
CA GLY A 90 -16.02 -23.88 5.84
C GLY A 90 -14.84 -24.60 6.51
N ARG A 91 -14.68 -25.91 6.27
CA ARG A 91 -13.58 -26.72 6.84
C ARG A 91 -12.48 -26.93 5.82
N VAL A 92 -11.23 -26.90 6.28
CA VAL A 92 -10.04 -27.19 5.47
C VAL A 92 -9.99 -28.69 5.14
N GLU A 93 -10.03 -29.02 3.85
CA GLU A 93 -9.84 -30.39 3.35
C GLU A 93 -8.36 -30.67 3.05
N HIS A 94 -7.87 -31.81 3.57
CA HIS A 94 -6.55 -32.34 3.26
C HIS A 94 -6.73 -33.50 2.29
N LEU A 95 -6.06 -33.42 1.12
CA LEU A 95 -6.08 -34.49 0.12
C LEU A 95 -5.14 -35.63 0.54
N SER A 96 -5.59 -36.87 0.41
CA SER A 96 -4.71 -38.04 0.50
C SER A 96 -3.63 -38.01 -0.58
N PRO A 97 -2.54 -38.79 -0.43
CA PRO A 97 -1.53 -38.93 -1.47
C PRO A 97 -2.12 -39.35 -2.82
N GLU A 98 -3.07 -40.29 -2.81
CA GLU A 98 -3.77 -40.77 -4.01
C GLU A 98 -4.66 -39.68 -4.62
N GLU A 99 -5.50 -39.01 -3.82
CA GLU A 99 -6.38 -37.93 -4.29
C GLU A 99 -5.59 -36.77 -4.90
N ARG A 100 -4.43 -36.46 -4.32
CA ARG A 100 -3.51 -35.42 -4.80
C ARG A 100 -2.83 -35.82 -6.11
N GLN A 101 -2.41 -37.08 -6.25
CA GLN A 101 -1.86 -37.61 -7.51
C GLN A 101 -2.93 -37.63 -8.61
N GLU A 102 -4.16 -38.06 -8.31
CA GLU A 102 -5.29 -38.03 -9.24
C GLU A 102 -5.62 -36.59 -9.67
N ARG A 103 -5.72 -35.64 -8.72
CA ARG A 103 -5.96 -34.22 -9.02
C ARG A 103 -4.82 -33.59 -9.83
N THR A 104 -3.56 -33.92 -9.51
CA THR A 104 -2.38 -33.48 -10.27
C THR A 104 -2.44 -34.00 -11.72
N ALA A 105 -2.73 -35.30 -11.89
CA ALA A 105 -2.86 -35.92 -13.21
C ALA A 105 -4.01 -35.31 -14.03
N GLN A 106 -5.15 -35.01 -13.40
CA GLN A 106 -6.26 -34.31 -14.04
C GLN A 106 -5.85 -32.93 -14.54
N ILE A 107 -5.21 -32.11 -13.69
CA ILE A 107 -4.77 -30.74 -14.05
C ILE A 107 -3.75 -30.77 -15.19
N ARG A 108 -2.77 -31.69 -15.14
CA ARG A 108 -1.81 -31.90 -16.23
C ARG A 108 -2.51 -32.28 -17.54
N ALA A 109 -3.51 -33.15 -17.49
CA ALA A 109 -4.28 -33.55 -18.68
C ALA A 109 -5.11 -32.39 -19.27
N GLU A 110 -5.69 -31.52 -18.43
CA GLU A 110 -6.39 -30.30 -18.86
C GLU A 110 -5.48 -29.34 -19.66
N ARG A 111 -4.22 -29.20 -19.23
CA ARG A 111 -3.22 -28.31 -19.85
C ARG A 111 -2.76 -28.78 -21.23
N GLY A 112 -2.70 -30.08 -21.45
CA GLY A 112 -2.42 -30.65 -22.78
C GLY A 112 -3.52 -30.44 -23.82
N GLY A 113 -4.68 -29.88 -23.43
CA GLY A 113 -5.85 -29.68 -24.28
C GLY A 113 -6.08 -28.24 -24.78
N ALA A 114 -5.10 -27.35 -24.63
CA ALA A 114 -5.21 -25.91 -24.90
C ALA A 114 -5.73 -25.56 -26.31
N LYS A 115 -6.52 -24.48 -26.40
CA LYS A 115 -7.08 -23.94 -27.65
C LYS A 115 -7.06 -22.42 -27.63
N GLY A 116 -6.77 -21.79 -28.77
CA GLY A 116 -6.75 -20.32 -28.89
C GLY A 116 -5.49 -19.66 -28.30
N GLY A 117 -5.25 -18.40 -28.65
CA GLY A 117 -4.05 -17.66 -28.27
C GLY A 117 -2.75 -18.09 -28.98
N GLY A 118 -1.66 -17.44 -28.59
CA GLY A 118 -0.30 -17.72 -29.06
C GLY A 118 0.41 -18.77 -28.21
N ALA A 119 1.60 -18.43 -27.70
CA ALA A 119 2.30 -19.26 -26.71
C ALA A 119 1.46 -19.45 -25.42
N GLY A 120 1.89 -20.40 -24.58
CA GLY A 120 1.32 -20.60 -23.24
C GLY A 120 1.66 -19.44 -22.29
N TRP A 121 1.19 -19.55 -21.05
CA TRP A 121 1.50 -18.60 -19.99
C TRP A 121 3.00 -18.55 -19.68
N THR A 122 3.53 -17.35 -19.51
CA THR A 122 4.91 -17.07 -19.14
C THR A 122 4.98 -16.25 -17.86
N PHE A 123 6.06 -16.41 -17.10
CA PHE A 123 6.30 -15.61 -15.90
C PHE A 123 6.70 -14.18 -16.28
N VAL A 124 6.11 -13.18 -15.61
CA VAL A 124 6.40 -11.75 -15.85
C VAL A 124 7.33 -11.19 -14.79
N GLY A 125 7.09 -11.56 -13.53
CA GLY A 125 7.85 -11.08 -12.41
C GLY A 125 7.06 -10.99 -11.10
N PRO A 126 7.72 -10.52 -10.04
CA PRO A 126 9.11 -10.06 -10.01
C PRO A 126 10.11 -11.23 -10.10
N ASP A 127 11.15 -11.08 -10.91
CA ASP A 127 12.31 -11.99 -10.93
C ASP A 127 13.34 -11.60 -9.87
N ILE A 128 13.51 -10.29 -9.63
CA ILE A 128 14.36 -9.73 -8.57
C ILE A 128 13.85 -8.34 -8.13
N HIS A 129 14.17 -7.96 -6.89
CA HIS A 129 13.93 -6.61 -6.38
C HIS A 129 15.20 -5.80 -6.18
N PHE A 130 15.08 -4.50 -6.42
CA PHE A 130 16.11 -3.51 -6.14
C PHE A 130 15.62 -2.46 -5.15
N LYS A 131 16.54 -2.01 -4.32
CA LYS A 131 16.33 -0.93 -3.36
C LYS A 131 15.98 0.38 -4.07
N ALA A 132 14.86 0.99 -3.68
CA ALA A 132 14.31 2.21 -4.30
C ALA A 132 15.04 3.52 -3.91
N ASP A 133 16.35 3.47 -3.68
CA ASP A 133 17.21 4.61 -3.33
C ASP A 133 18.17 5.04 -4.47
N GLY A 134 18.12 4.34 -5.61
CA GLY A 134 19.00 4.56 -6.76
C GLY A 134 20.35 3.84 -6.69
N SER A 135 20.63 3.08 -5.62
CA SER A 135 21.86 2.27 -5.50
C SER A 135 21.90 1.06 -6.44
N LEU A 136 20.72 0.58 -6.89
CA LEU A 136 20.55 -0.70 -7.55
C LEU A 136 21.10 -1.89 -6.74
N THR A 137 21.02 -1.81 -5.40
CA THR A 137 21.32 -2.94 -4.51
C THR A 137 20.19 -3.98 -4.62
N PRO A 138 20.48 -5.25 -4.98
CA PRO A 138 19.49 -6.32 -4.95
C PRO A 138 19.07 -6.66 -3.52
N LEU A 139 17.77 -6.87 -3.31
CA LEU A 139 17.20 -7.15 -1.99
C LEU A 139 16.56 -8.54 -1.92
N SER A 140 16.71 -9.18 -0.76
CA SER A 140 15.88 -10.32 -0.35
C SER A 140 14.54 -9.78 0.14
N GLU A 141 13.72 -9.30 -0.79
CA GLU A 141 12.31 -8.94 -0.58
C GLU A 141 11.48 -9.61 -1.68
N GLN A 142 11.60 -10.94 -1.78
CA GLN A 142 11.13 -11.73 -2.92
C GLN A 142 10.08 -12.77 -2.53
N ALA A 143 10.42 -13.63 -1.57
CA ALA A 143 9.58 -14.72 -1.06
C ALA A 143 10.14 -15.28 0.25
N ASN A 144 9.28 -15.85 1.09
CA ASN A 144 9.70 -16.57 2.30
C ASN A 144 10.34 -17.92 1.96
N VAL A 145 11.61 -18.11 2.32
CA VAL A 145 12.40 -19.32 2.07
C VAL A 145 12.64 -20.07 3.39
N TYR A 146 11.80 -21.09 3.65
CA TYR A 146 11.85 -21.90 4.87
C TYR A 146 13.12 -22.75 5.00
N CYS A 147 13.59 -23.35 3.91
CA CYS A 147 14.71 -24.29 3.97
C CYS A 147 15.59 -24.25 2.72
N HIS A 148 16.84 -24.66 2.87
CA HIS A 148 17.80 -24.80 1.77
C HIS A 148 18.85 -25.87 2.06
N ASP A 149 19.55 -26.34 1.03
CA ASP A 149 20.75 -27.16 1.18
C ASP A 149 21.67 -27.00 -0.05
N ARG A 150 22.98 -27.09 0.18
CA ARG A 150 24.04 -27.02 -0.85
C ARG A 150 24.72 -28.37 -0.99
N SER A 151 24.92 -28.82 -2.23
CA SER A 151 25.61 -30.07 -2.50
C SER A 151 27.03 -30.04 -1.93
N PHE A 152 27.41 -31.13 -1.26
CA PHE A 152 28.76 -31.32 -0.74
C PHE A 152 29.78 -31.63 -1.84
N THR A 153 29.34 -32.24 -2.94
CA THR A 153 30.22 -32.66 -4.06
C THR A 153 30.35 -31.61 -5.16
N ASP A 154 29.35 -30.73 -5.27
CA ASP A 154 29.31 -29.65 -6.26
C ASP A 154 28.69 -28.39 -5.62
N PRO A 155 29.50 -27.48 -5.06
CA PRO A 155 29.03 -26.27 -4.38
C PRO A 155 28.17 -25.33 -5.23
N ASP A 156 28.16 -25.48 -6.56
CA ASP A 156 27.35 -24.66 -7.45
C ASP A 156 25.87 -25.10 -7.42
N ILE A 157 25.58 -26.33 -6.98
CA ILE A 157 24.24 -26.92 -6.91
C ILE A 157 23.62 -26.70 -5.52
N LEU A 158 22.50 -25.97 -5.47
CA LEU A 158 21.66 -25.83 -4.27
C LEU A 158 20.19 -26.07 -4.60
N PHE A 159 19.42 -26.41 -3.56
CA PHE A 159 17.96 -26.37 -3.59
C PHE A 159 17.43 -25.50 -2.44
N CYS A 160 16.31 -24.81 -2.66
CA CYS A 160 15.58 -24.10 -1.60
C CYS A 160 14.07 -24.31 -1.70
N GLY A 161 13.42 -24.43 -0.53
CA GLY A 161 11.98 -24.60 -0.36
C GLY A 161 11.34 -23.32 0.17
N THR A 162 10.15 -22.99 -0.34
CA THR A 162 9.43 -21.75 -0.01
C THR A 162 8.15 -22.02 0.75
N GLU A 163 7.61 -21.01 1.43
CA GLU A 163 6.31 -21.06 2.11
C GLU A 163 5.14 -21.15 1.13
N SER A 164 5.09 -20.20 0.19
CA SER A 164 3.99 -19.98 -0.74
C SER A 164 3.90 -21.06 -1.82
N GLY A 165 5.03 -21.63 -2.26
CA GLY A 165 5.00 -22.88 -3.01
C GLY A 165 6.21 -23.20 -3.85
N GLY A 166 6.57 -24.48 -3.80
CA GLY A 166 7.53 -25.12 -4.71
C GLY A 166 8.96 -25.17 -4.20
N LEU A 167 9.71 -26.08 -4.79
CA LEU A 167 11.15 -26.22 -4.63
C LEU A 167 11.87 -25.62 -5.84
N TYR A 168 12.94 -24.88 -5.57
CA TYR A 168 13.78 -24.23 -6.58
C TYR A 168 15.18 -24.84 -6.56
N LYS A 169 15.84 -24.88 -7.72
CA LYS A 169 17.21 -25.36 -7.91
C LYS A 169 18.07 -24.26 -8.53
N THR A 170 19.33 -24.19 -8.14
CA THR A 170 20.38 -23.44 -8.82
C THR A 170 21.52 -24.39 -9.20
N VAL A 171 22.28 -24.01 -10.22
CA VAL A 171 23.53 -24.66 -10.67
C VAL A 171 24.66 -23.61 -10.84
N ASP A 172 24.50 -22.45 -10.20
CA ASP A 172 25.40 -21.29 -10.31
C ASP A 172 25.53 -20.52 -8.98
N GLN A 173 25.49 -21.22 -7.85
CA GLN A 173 25.60 -20.63 -6.49
C GLN A 173 24.49 -19.59 -6.21
N GLY A 174 23.26 -19.88 -6.60
CA GLY A 174 22.08 -19.05 -6.33
C GLY A 174 22.08 -17.71 -7.08
N VAL A 175 22.87 -17.57 -8.14
CA VAL A 175 22.82 -16.41 -9.02
C VAL A 175 21.53 -16.44 -9.85
N ASN A 176 21.07 -17.62 -10.24
CA ASN A 176 19.75 -17.87 -10.83
C ASN A 176 19.11 -19.15 -10.26
N TRP A 177 17.79 -19.10 -10.05
CA TRP A 177 16.99 -20.23 -9.60
C TRP A 177 15.93 -20.66 -10.63
N GLU A 178 15.71 -21.97 -10.73
CA GLU A 178 14.69 -22.61 -11.57
C GLU A 178 13.69 -23.34 -10.68
N HIS A 179 12.38 -23.17 -10.93
CA HIS A 179 11.34 -23.93 -10.25
C HIS A 179 11.32 -25.37 -10.76
N VAL A 180 11.64 -26.35 -9.91
CA VAL A 180 11.76 -27.78 -10.28
C VAL A 180 10.55 -28.64 -9.88
N THR A 181 9.54 -28.05 -9.23
CA THR A 181 8.25 -28.69 -8.93
C THR A 181 7.03 -28.11 -9.66
N PRO A 182 7.14 -27.47 -10.86
CA PRO A 182 6.02 -26.74 -11.45
C PRO A 182 4.85 -27.64 -11.85
N ASP A 183 5.09 -28.94 -12.01
CA ASP A 183 4.07 -29.92 -12.37
C ASP A 183 3.42 -30.63 -11.16
N LEU A 184 3.73 -30.26 -9.92
CA LEU A 184 3.22 -30.91 -8.71
C LEU A 184 2.24 -30.01 -7.93
N LEU A 185 1.24 -30.62 -7.28
CA LEU A 185 0.46 -29.97 -6.22
C LEU A 185 1.26 -30.01 -4.89
N VAL A 186 2.37 -29.28 -4.83
CA VAL A 186 3.09 -29.00 -3.58
C VAL A 186 2.86 -27.55 -3.15
N GLY A 187 2.61 -27.36 -1.86
CA GLY A 187 2.57 -26.05 -1.21
C GLY A 187 3.92 -25.75 -0.57
N ALA A 188 3.89 -25.35 0.70
CA ALA A 188 5.09 -25.13 1.51
C ALA A 188 6.03 -26.35 1.52
N VAL A 189 7.34 -26.07 1.45
CA VAL A 189 8.40 -27.07 1.56
C VAL A 189 9.18 -26.82 2.85
N SER A 190 9.01 -27.70 3.84
CA SER A 190 9.52 -27.50 5.21
C SER A 190 10.96 -27.98 5.40
N ALA A 191 11.41 -28.93 4.58
CA ALA A 191 12.79 -29.42 4.59
C ALA A 191 13.22 -29.87 3.19
N VAL A 192 14.49 -29.63 2.84
CA VAL A 192 15.15 -30.20 1.65
C VAL A 192 16.56 -30.64 2.01
N ARG A 193 17.02 -31.79 1.51
CA ARG A 193 18.40 -32.26 1.69
C ARG A 193 18.92 -32.95 0.45
N ILE A 194 20.17 -32.66 0.11
CA ILE A 194 20.89 -33.26 -1.02
C ILE A 194 21.71 -34.45 -0.49
N HIS A 195 21.74 -35.54 -1.25
CA HIS A 195 22.51 -36.72 -0.86
C HIS A 195 24.02 -36.45 -0.90
N PRO A 196 24.79 -36.86 0.13
CA PRO A 196 26.13 -36.34 0.41
C PRO A 196 27.21 -36.70 -0.64
N THR A 197 26.91 -37.63 -1.54
CA THR A 197 27.84 -38.08 -2.60
C THR A 197 27.25 -38.07 -4.01
N ASP A 198 25.99 -37.65 -4.17
CA ASP A 198 25.28 -37.68 -5.46
C ASP A 198 24.23 -36.56 -5.49
N PRO A 199 24.48 -35.44 -6.18
CA PRO A 199 23.57 -34.28 -6.18
C PRO A 199 22.27 -34.53 -6.94
N ASP A 200 22.14 -35.64 -7.68
CA ASP A 200 20.90 -36.00 -8.35
C ASP A 200 19.88 -36.67 -7.39
N ILE A 201 20.32 -37.15 -6.23
CA ILE A 201 19.44 -37.70 -5.20
C ILE A 201 19.10 -36.60 -4.18
N VAL A 202 17.83 -36.21 -4.12
CA VAL A 202 17.34 -35.13 -3.25
C VAL A 202 16.08 -35.59 -2.53
N LEU A 203 15.98 -35.29 -1.23
CA LEU A 203 14.78 -35.49 -0.43
C LEU A 203 14.14 -34.15 -0.08
N MET A 204 12.81 -34.09 -0.07
CA MET A 204 12.07 -32.95 0.48
C MET A 204 10.86 -33.39 1.31
N SER A 205 10.46 -32.55 2.26
CA SER A 205 9.18 -32.64 2.96
C SER A 205 8.26 -31.54 2.45
N ALA A 206 7.12 -31.93 1.87
CA ALA A 206 6.16 -31.01 1.28
C ALA A 206 4.75 -31.59 1.30
N ALA A 207 3.78 -30.77 1.70
CA ALA A 207 2.36 -31.13 1.80
C ALA A 207 2.12 -32.44 2.60
N ASP A 208 2.65 -32.52 3.82
CA ASP A 208 2.47 -33.66 4.74
C ASP A 208 2.99 -35.02 4.20
N GLU A 209 3.97 -34.98 3.30
CA GLU A 209 4.60 -36.14 2.66
C GLU A 209 6.12 -35.97 2.55
N LEU A 210 6.86 -37.10 2.53
CA LEU A 210 8.26 -37.15 2.13
C LEU A 210 8.37 -37.56 0.65
N TRP A 211 9.21 -36.84 -0.08
CA TRP A 211 9.44 -37.03 -1.51
C TRP A 211 10.92 -37.27 -1.81
N ARG A 212 11.20 -38.01 -2.88
CA ARG A 212 12.54 -38.26 -3.42
C ARG A 212 12.60 -37.95 -4.91
N SER A 213 13.66 -37.27 -5.33
CA SER A 213 14.15 -37.24 -6.71
C SER A 213 15.42 -38.10 -6.82
N THR A 214 15.68 -38.65 -8.01
CA THR A 214 16.93 -39.37 -8.36
C THR A 214 17.49 -38.89 -9.70
N ASP A 215 17.13 -37.67 -10.12
CA ASP A 215 17.48 -37.03 -11.38
C ASP A 215 17.68 -35.51 -11.22
N GLY A 216 18.10 -35.09 -10.03
CA GLY A 216 18.45 -33.70 -9.73
C GLY A 216 17.24 -32.77 -9.72
N GLY A 217 16.08 -33.26 -9.31
CA GLY A 217 14.83 -32.52 -9.18
C GLY A 217 13.92 -32.54 -10.40
N ALA A 218 14.29 -33.21 -11.49
CA ALA A 218 13.46 -33.23 -12.71
C ALA A 218 12.19 -34.07 -12.55
N THR A 219 12.24 -35.15 -11.75
CA THR A 219 11.07 -35.93 -11.34
C THR A 219 11.11 -36.26 -9.85
N TRP A 220 9.92 -36.47 -9.27
CA TRP A 220 9.72 -36.70 -7.84
C TRP A 220 8.71 -37.82 -7.61
N ALA A 221 8.95 -38.62 -6.57
CA ALA A 221 8.03 -39.64 -6.07
C ALA A 221 7.87 -39.52 -4.56
N VAL A 222 6.64 -39.74 -4.05
CA VAL A 222 6.39 -39.93 -2.61
C VAL A 222 7.09 -41.22 -2.16
N ILE A 223 7.71 -41.20 -0.98
CA ILE A 223 8.47 -42.33 -0.44
C ILE A 223 7.91 -42.82 0.92
N GLY A 224 8.23 -44.07 1.25
CA GLY A 224 7.78 -44.76 2.45
C GLY A 224 6.65 -45.77 2.19
N GLN A 225 6.50 -46.72 3.12
CA GLN A 225 5.44 -47.74 3.05
C GLN A 225 4.05 -47.15 3.36
N PRO A 226 2.94 -47.79 2.92
CA PRO A 226 1.58 -47.25 3.11
C PRO A 226 1.19 -46.95 4.56
N ALA A 227 1.76 -47.66 5.53
CA ALA A 227 1.53 -47.40 6.96
C ALA A 227 2.23 -46.13 7.48
N PHE A 228 3.27 -45.65 6.79
CA PHE A 228 3.98 -44.40 7.08
C PHE A 228 3.34 -43.23 6.32
N THR A 229 3.05 -43.39 5.02
CA THR A 229 2.41 -42.32 4.23
C THR A 229 1.01 -41.96 4.76
N ALA A 230 0.27 -42.93 5.31
CA ALA A 230 -1.02 -42.69 5.96
C ALA A 230 -0.96 -41.87 7.28
N LEU A 231 0.24 -41.52 7.77
CA LEU A 231 0.41 -40.68 8.96
C LEU A 231 0.38 -39.18 8.64
N ASN A 232 0.46 -38.79 7.36
CA ASN A 232 0.53 -37.38 6.92
C ASN A 232 1.61 -36.58 7.68
N ILE A 233 2.86 -37.04 7.56
CA ILE A 233 4.00 -36.54 8.32
C ILE A 233 4.64 -35.34 7.61
N SER A 234 4.81 -34.25 8.35
CA SER A 234 5.65 -33.12 7.96
C SER A 234 6.98 -33.18 8.74
N ALA A 235 8.10 -33.17 8.02
CA ALA A 235 9.45 -33.17 8.61
C ALA A 235 10.00 -31.75 8.70
N TRP A 236 10.59 -31.44 9.85
CA TRP A 236 11.30 -30.19 10.14
C TRP A 236 12.77 -30.27 9.73
N GLU A 237 13.36 -31.47 9.84
CA GLU A 237 14.74 -31.71 9.44
C GLU A 237 14.91 -33.15 8.94
N ILE A 238 15.51 -33.28 7.76
CA ILE A 238 15.96 -34.56 7.20
C ILE A 238 17.49 -34.60 7.33
N ALA A 239 18.07 -35.79 7.46
CA ALA A 239 19.52 -35.98 7.39
C ALA A 239 19.88 -37.35 6.80
N PHE A 240 20.82 -37.34 5.84
CA PHE A 240 21.51 -38.53 5.37
C PHE A 240 22.67 -38.88 6.31
N ASP A 241 22.89 -40.17 6.55
CA ASP A 241 24.13 -40.63 7.17
C ASP A 241 25.29 -40.52 6.16
N PRO A 242 26.34 -39.72 6.42
CA PRO A 242 27.40 -39.50 5.45
C PRO A 242 28.33 -40.72 5.27
N SER A 243 28.29 -41.70 6.19
CA SER A 243 29.01 -42.97 6.06
C SER A 243 28.18 -44.07 5.39
N THR A 244 26.86 -44.04 5.57
CA THR A 244 25.93 -44.98 4.92
C THR A 244 24.67 -44.25 4.40
N PRO A 245 24.72 -43.53 3.27
CA PRO A 245 23.61 -42.68 2.82
C PRO A 245 22.27 -43.37 2.48
N GLN A 246 22.19 -44.70 2.59
CA GLN A 246 20.94 -45.45 2.62
C GLN A 246 20.20 -45.34 3.97
N THR A 247 20.95 -45.05 5.05
CA THR A 247 20.41 -44.63 6.34
C THR A 247 20.00 -43.16 6.25
N VAL A 248 18.72 -42.89 6.49
CA VAL A 248 18.15 -41.54 6.49
C VAL A 248 17.35 -41.37 7.77
N LEU A 249 17.45 -40.20 8.41
CA LEU A 249 16.60 -39.80 9.51
C LEU A 249 15.73 -38.60 9.13
N ALA A 250 14.52 -38.54 9.66
CA ALA A 250 13.59 -37.43 9.53
C ALA A 250 12.99 -37.10 10.89
N ALA A 251 13.29 -35.90 11.39
CA ALA A 251 12.73 -35.32 12.60
C ALA A 251 11.45 -34.57 12.24
N CYS A 252 10.33 -35.00 12.82
CA CYS A 252 8.99 -34.67 12.34
C CYS A 252 8.03 -34.28 13.47
N ASN A 253 6.88 -33.72 13.07
CA ASN A 253 5.75 -33.36 13.92
C ASN A 253 5.19 -34.50 14.81
N LEU A 254 5.41 -35.77 14.46
CA LEU A 254 4.88 -36.93 15.19
C LEU A 254 5.94 -37.85 15.82
N GLY A 255 7.22 -37.71 15.46
CA GLY A 255 8.25 -38.70 15.76
C GLY A 255 9.60 -38.38 15.12
N LEU A 256 10.63 -39.12 15.55
CA LEU A 256 11.85 -39.33 14.76
C LEU A 256 11.74 -40.65 14.01
N TYR A 257 11.80 -40.57 12.69
CA TYR A 257 11.71 -41.73 11.80
C TYR A 257 13.06 -42.02 11.15
N ARG A 258 13.35 -43.31 10.95
CA ARG A 258 14.59 -43.80 10.36
C ARG A 258 14.35 -44.84 9.26
N SER A 259 14.99 -44.64 8.12
CA SER A 259 15.11 -45.58 7.01
C SER A 259 16.52 -46.18 6.97
N THR A 260 16.67 -47.34 6.31
CA THR A 260 17.95 -47.99 5.95
C THR A 260 18.04 -48.41 4.48
N ASP A 261 17.08 -47.96 3.67
CA ASP A 261 16.86 -48.31 2.27
C ASP A 261 16.57 -47.05 1.42
N GLY A 262 17.17 -45.92 1.79
CA GLY A 262 17.08 -44.67 1.02
C GLY A 262 15.70 -44.00 1.07
N GLY A 263 14.88 -44.33 2.06
CA GLY A 263 13.55 -43.79 2.28
C GLY A 263 12.38 -44.68 1.84
N ASP A 264 12.64 -45.89 1.32
CA ASP A 264 11.57 -46.80 0.88
C ASP A 264 10.75 -47.37 2.05
N THR A 265 11.39 -47.64 3.19
CA THR A 265 10.72 -47.99 4.46
C THR A 265 11.22 -47.15 5.63
N TRP A 266 10.30 -46.72 6.48
CA TRP A 266 10.55 -45.89 7.67
C TRP A 266 10.08 -46.58 8.94
N ASN A 267 10.89 -46.53 9.98
CA ASN A 267 10.56 -47.02 11.31
C ASN A 267 10.65 -45.86 12.31
N GLU A 268 9.66 -45.75 13.18
CA GLU A 268 9.72 -44.83 14.33
C GLU A 268 10.82 -45.32 15.30
N VAL A 269 11.80 -44.46 15.59
CA VAL A 269 12.89 -44.76 16.54
C VAL A 269 12.78 -43.93 17.83
N LEU A 270 11.97 -42.87 17.80
CA LEU A 270 11.58 -42.09 18.96
C LEU A 270 10.16 -41.53 18.70
N PRO A 271 9.20 -41.67 19.64
CA PRO A 271 7.86 -41.11 19.50
C PRO A 271 7.88 -39.59 19.74
N ASN A 272 6.77 -38.92 19.48
CA ASN A 272 6.55 -37.48 19.69
C ASN A 272 7.47 -36.57 18.86
N GLU A 273 7.10 -35.30 18.80
CA GLU A 273 7.76 -34.32 17.94
C GLU A 273 9.27 -34.21 18.20
N CYS A 274 10.04 -34.20 17.12
CA CYS A 274 11.49 -34.01 17.14
C CYS A 274 11.86 -32.82 16.24
N MET A 275 12.54 -31.82 16.79
CA MET A 275 12.70 -30.51 16.15
C MET A 275 13.89 -30.42 15.18
N THR A 276 14.89 -31.29 15.34
CA THR A 276 16.16 -31.22 14.62
C THR A 276 16.88 -32.55 14.68
N ILE A 277 17.67 -32.88 13.66
CA ILE A 277 18.50 -34.08 13.62
C ILE A 277 19.84 -33.78 12.95
N LEU A 278 20.94 -34.03 13.66
CA LEU A 278 22.29 -33.86 13.14
C LEU A 278 23.26 -34.92 13.69
N HIS A 279 24.38 -35.12 13.01
CA HIS A 279 25.43 -36.08 13.39
C HIS A 279 26.63 -35.37 14.03
N LYS A 280 27.43 -36.11 14.80
CA LYS A 280 28.69 -35.60 15.36
C LYS A 280 29.74 -35.47 14.24
N PRO A 281 30.44 -34.32 14.11
CA PRO A 281 31.52 -34.16 13.14
C PRO A 281 32.59 -35.25 13.28
N PHE A 282 32.98 -35.83 12.15
CA PHE A 282 33.95 -36.93 12.03
C PHE A 282 33.57 -38.28 12.69
N ASP A 283 32.41 -38.39 13.35
CA ASP A 283 31.89 -39.65 13.88
C ASP A 283 30.39 -39.83 13.59
N PRO A 284 30.04 -40.30 12.38
CA PRO A 284 28.64 -40.42 11.94
C PRO A 284 27.90 -41.60 12.55
N SER A 285 28.49 -42.37 13.49
CA SER A 285 27.69 -43.27 14.32
C SER A 285 26.96 -42.54 15.45
N ILE A 286 27.39 -41.32 15.79
CA ILE A 286 26.83 -40.51 16.87
C ILE A 286 25.88 -39.44 16.32
N TRP A 287 24.66 -39.39 16.87
CA TRP A 287 23.58 -38.51 16.41
C TRP A 287 22.87 -37.83 17.57
N TYR A 288 22.31 -36.64 17.29
CA TYR A 288 21.72 -35.74 18.28
C TYR A 288 20.36 -35.23 17.80
N THR A 289 19.38 -35.20 18.71
CA THR A 289 18.03 -34.63 18.46
C THR A 289 17.50 -33.90 19.70
N LEU A 290 16.54 -33.00 19.47
CA LEU A 290 15.67 -32.43 20.50
C LEU A 290 14.29 -33.06 20.37
N HIS A 291 13.91 -33.84 21.37
CA HIS A 291 12.65 -34.58 21.45
C HIS A 291 11.73 -33.92 22.47
N PHE A 292 10.49 -33.63 22.07
CA PHE A 292 9.46 -33.11 22.96
C PHE A 292 8.96 -34.19 23.93
N GLU A 293 8.96 -33.89 25.23
CA GLU A 293 8.43 -34.76 26.30
C GLU A 293 7.07 -34.22 26.79
N PRO A 294 5.94 -34.78 26.32
CA PRO A 294 4.60 -34.24 26.64
C PRO A 294 4.25 -34.32 28.12
N ALA A 295 4.89 -35.21 28.90
CA ALA A 295 4.64 -35.29 30.34
C ALA A 295 5.25 -34.13 31.15
N LEU A 296 6.16 -33.35 30.53
CA LEU A 296 6.82 -32.19 31.13
C LEU A 296 6.50 -30.88 30.41
N ASP A 297 5.95 -30.95 29.19
CA ASP A 297 5.77 -29.83 28.25
C ASP A 297 7.12 -29.17 27.86
N MET A 298 8.13 -30.01 27.58
CA MET A 298 9.50 -29.55 27.36
C MET A 298 10.26 -30.37 26.32
N VAL A 299 11.04 -29.72 25.47
CA VAL A 299 12.07 -30.38 24.65
C VAL A 299 13.26 -30.85 25.49
N ARG A 300 13.80 -32.02 25.12
CA ARG A 300 14.85 -32.77 25.82
C ARG A 300 15.91 -33.24 24.83
N PHE A 301 17.18 -33.12 25.20
CA PHE A 301 18.28 -33.64 24.39
C PHE A 301 18.39 -35.17 24.46
N GLN A 302 18.47 -35.80 23.30
CA GLN A 302 18.65 -37.24 23.13
C GLN A 302 19.87 -37.48 22.21
N CYS A 303 20.63 -38.52 22.52
CA CYS A 303 21.81 -38.94 21.77
C CYS A 303 21.72 -40.43 21.39
N SER A 304 22.08 -40.73 20.14
CA SER A 304 22.30 -42.09 19.63
C SER A 304 23.80 -42.30 19.40
N THR A 305 24.26 -43.56 19.53
CA THR A 305 25.64 -43.98 19.25
C THR A 305 25.71 -45.14 18.25
N ASP A 306 24.60 -45.41 17.56
CA ASP A 306 24.39 -46.56 16.67
C ASP A 306 23.70 -46.16 15.35
N HIS A 307 24.13 -45.03 14.78
CA HIS A 307 23.58 -44.46 13.54
C HIS A 307 22.07 -44.14 13.62
N GLY A 308 21.62 -43.66 14.79
CA GLY A 308 20.24 -43.26 15.02
C GLY A 308 19.26 -44.39 15.33
N ALA A 309 19.73 -45.61 15.54
CA ALA A 309 18.85 -46.78 15.73
C ALA A 309 18.27 -46.88 17.15
N THR A 310 19.02 -46.46 18.17
CA THR A 310 18.55 -46.34 19.56
C THR A 310 19.00 -45.01 20.19
N TRP A 311 18.17 -44.48 21.10
CA TRP A 311 18.30 -43.14 21.65
C TRP A 311 18.37 -43.17 23.19
N THR A 312 19.22 -42.31 23.76
CA THR A 312 19.44 -42.17 25.19
C THR A 312 19.35 -40.70 25.61
N LEU A 313 18.57 -40.44 26.65
CA LEU A 313 18.38 -39.13 27.27
C LEU A 313 19.65 -38.73 28.04
N TYR A 314 20.15 -37.50 27.80
CA TYR A 314 21.21 -36.90 28.62
C TYR A 314 20.76 -35.51 29.10
N ASP A 315 20.41 -35.42 30.38
CA ASP A 315 19.78 -34.25 30.99
C ASP A 315 20.59 -33.60 32.13
N GLN A 316 21.82 -34.07 32.39
CA GLN A 316 22.68 -33.47 33.42
C GLN A 316 23.04 -32.03 33.05
N GLY A 317 22.55 -31.07 33.84
CA GLY A 317 22.75 -29.63 33.59
C GLY A 317 21.87 -29.05 32.49
N TRP A 318 20.88 -29.81 32.00
CA TRP A 318 19.83 -29.33 31.11
C TRP A 318 18.91 -28.33 31.84
N PHE A 319 18.07 -27.61 31.10
CA PHE A 319 17.03 -26.78 31.71
C PHE A 319 16.07 -27.63 32.55
N ALA A 320 15.79 -27.16 33.77
CA ALA A 320 14.78 -27.69 34.66
C ALA A 320 14.01 -26.53 35.30
N PRO A 321 12.67 -26.56 35.35
CA PRO A 321 11.87 -25.57 36.06
C PRO A 321 12.26 -25.45 37.54
N PRO A 322 12.00 -24.29 38.18
CA PRO A 322 12.06 -24.17 39.63
C PRO A 322 11.19 -25.23 40.32
N VAL A 323 11.62 -25.70 41.48
CA VAL A 323 10.93 -26.77 42.23
C VAL A 323 9.54 -26.30 42.68
N GLY A 324 8.50 -27.03 42.27
CA GLY A 324 7.10 -26.66 42.49
C GLY A 324 6.47 -25.86 41.36
N GLU A 325 7.20 -25.60 40.27
CA GLU A 325 6.74 -24.95 39.04
C GLU A 325 6.79 -25.90 37.83
N GLU A 326 6.86 -27.21 38.08
CA GLU A 326 6.79 -28.23 37.03
C GLU A 326 5.42 -28.15 36.31
N GLY A 327 5.44 -27.84 35.01
CA GLY A 327 4.23 -27.58 34.22
C GLY A 327 3.79 -26.11 34.17
N LEU A 328 4.60 -25.15 34.64
CA LEU A 328 4.38 -23.71 34.41
C LEU A 328 5.24 -23.15 33.26
N TYR A 329 5.80 -24.02 32.42
CA TYR A 329 6.70 -23.66 31.32
C TYR A 329 6.44 -24.58 30.14
N ALA A 330 5.97 -24.03 29.03
CA ALA A 330 5.85 -24.71 27.75
C ALA A 330 7.15 -24.45 26.97
N ILE A 331 8.10 -25.37 27.05
CA ILE A 331 9.39 -25.28 26.33
C ILE A 331 9.26 -26.07 25.02
N GLU A 332 8.48 -25.47 24.13
CA GLU A 332 7.88 -26.10 22.96
C GLU A 332 8.87 -26.31 21.81
N GLY A 333 10.04 -25.68 21.81
CA GLY A 333 10.93 -25.72 20.64
C GLY A 333 12.42 -25.54 20.95
N GLY A 334 13.23 -25.77 19.92
CA GLY A 334 14.66 -25.53 19.98
C GLY A 334 15.42 -26.02 18.74
N LYS A 335 16.68 -25.64 18.64
CA LYS A 335 17.60 -26.05 17.57
C LYS A 335 18.92 -26.56 18.17
N LEU A 336 19.67 -27.37 17.43
CA LEU A 336 21.02 -27.83 17.77
C LEU A 336 22.05 -27.29 16.77
N ALA A 337 23.28 -27.10 17.25
CA ALA A 337 24.45 -26.90 16.39
C ALA A 337 25.69 -27.58 16.97
N VAL A 338 26.61 -27.96 16.08
CA VAL A 338 27.88 -28.63 16.38
C VAL A 338 29.01 -27.98 15.56
N SER A 339 30.24 -28.03 16.05
CA SER A 339 31.41 -27.45 15.38
C SER A 339 32.38 -28.53 14.90
N GLU A 340 32.91 -28.40 13.68
CA GLU A 340 34.10 -29.18 13.27
C GLU A 340 35.37 -28.78 14.03
N ALA A 341 35.44 -27.56 14.58
CA ALA A 341 36.64 -27.07 15.28
C ALA A 341 36.79 -27.73 16.66
N ASP A 342 35.67 -28.08 17.30
CA ASP A 342 35.62 -28.98 18.45
C ASP A 342 34.37 -29.90 18.34
N PRO A 343 34.53 -31.15 17.88
CA PRO A 343 33.41 -32.09 17.75
C PRO A 343 32.72 -32.48 19.06
N GLU A 344 33.28 -32.17 20.24
CA GLU A 344 32.59 -32.35 21.53
C GLU A 344 31.72 -31.15 21.91
N ARG A 345 31.86 -30.02 21.20
CA ARG A 345 31.08 -28.79 21.41
C ARG A 345 29.71 -28.91 20.74
N ILE A 346 28.67 -28.88 21.56
CA ILE A 346 27.28 -28.85 21.11
C ILE A 346 26.57 -27.65 21.72
N TYR A 347 25.79 -26.93 20.92
CA TYR A 347 24.87 -25.90 21.36
C TYR A 347 23.42 -26.37 21.24
N ALA A 348 22.60 -26.03 22.23
CA ALA A 348 21.17 -26.23 22.22
C ALA A 348 20.44 -24.94 22.59
N LEU A 349 19.71 -24.39 21.62
CA LEU A 349 18.88 -23.20 21.80
C LEU A 349 17.50 -23.66 22.22
N LEU A 350 17.01 -23.17 23.37
CA LEU A 350 15.68 -23.51 23.87
C LEU A 350 14.77 -22.28 23.80
N VAL A 351 13.56 -22.50 23.29
CA VAL A 351 12.52 -21.48 23.11
C VAL A 351 11.19 -21.99 23.67
N GLY A 352 10.38 -21.07 24.17
CA GLY A 352 9.13 -21.39 24.85
C GLY A 352 8.58 -20.26 25.70
N TYR A 353 7.41 -20.49 26.30
CA TYR A 353 6.68 -19.52 27.11
C TYR A 353 6.50 -19.99 28.54
N GLN A 354 6.42 -19.03 29.46
CA GLN A 354 5.97 -19.24 30.82
C GLN A 354 4.43 -19.15 30.92
N GLU A 355 3.87 -19.91 31.85
CA GLU A 355 2.46 -19.82 32.26
C GLU A 355 2.25 -18.82 33.41
N PRO A 356 1.03 -18.30 33.62
CA PRO A 356 0.72 -17.39 34.71
C PRO A 356 1.07 -17.97 36.09
N GLY A 357 2.01 -17.32 36.79
CA GLY A 357 2.46 -17.72 38.13
C GLY A 357 3.87 -18.32 38.18
N ALA A 358 4.49 -18.59 37.03
CA ALA A 358 5.92 -18.90 36.92
C ALA A 358 6.81 -17.79 37.51
N THR A 359 7.95 -18.14 38.12
CA THR A 359 8.93 -17.14 38.60
C THR A 359 9.94 -16.70 37.56
N ILE A 360 10.20 -17.50 36.52
CA ILE A 360 11.02 -17.13 35.37
C ILE A 360 10.08 -16.66 34.25
N VAL A 361 10.39 -15.50 33.67
CA VAL A 361 9.67 -14.94 32.52
C VAL A 361 10.52 -15.21 31.28
N THR A 362 10.08 -16.07 30.37
CA THR A 362 10.85 -16.45 29.18
C THR A 362 10.53 -15.57 27.98
N ASN A 363 9.26 -15.19 27.75
CA ASN A 363 8.85 -14.38 26.60
C ASN A 363 9.48 -14.87 25.28
N GLY A 364 9.32 -16.17 24.99
CA GLY A 364 9.85 -16.84 23.81
C GLY A 364 11.28 -17.39 23.96
N PHE A 365 12.19 -16.67 24.61
CA PHE A 365 13.59 -17.09 24.77
C PHE A 365 13.84 -17.72 26.15
N VAL A 366 14.37 -18.94 26.18
CA VAL A 366 14.67 -19.65 27.43
C VAL A 366 16.17 -19.57 27.71
N GLY A 367 16.99 -19.76 26.67
CA GLY A 367 18.44 -19.57 26.72
C GLY A 367 19.19 -20.45 25.72
N LEU A 368 20.52 -20.32 25.75
CA LEU A 368 21.45 -21.20 25.03
C LEU A 368 22.17 -22.11 26.03
N TRP A 369 22.10 -23.42 25.81
CA TRP A 369 22.86 -24.44 26.52
C TRP A 369 24.06 -24.88 25.69
N ARG A 370 25.14 -25.25 26.37
CA ARG A 370 26.39 -25.71 25.77
C ARG A 370 26.89 -26.97 26.46
N SER A 371 27.20 -27.99 25.66
CA SER A 371 27.98 -29.15 26.09
C SER A 371 29.41 -29.03 25.57
N ASP A 372 30.38 -29.40 26.41
CA ASP A 372 31.81 -29.48 26.10
C ASP A 372 32.31 -30.94 26.11
N ASN A 373 31.38 -31.91 26.04
CA ASN A 373 31.65 -33.35 26.16
C ASN A 373 30.63 -34.22 25.41
N GLY A 374 30.28 -33.81 24.18
CA GLY A 374 29.49 -34.63 23.26
C GLY A 374 28.04 -34.84 23.69
N GLY A 375 27.49 -33.93 24.50
CA GLY A 375 26.11 -33.95 24.98
C GLY A 375 25.89 -34.70 26.31
N THR A 376 26.95 -35.26 26.92
CA THR A 376 26.81 -36.07 28.14
C THR A 376 26.50 -35.23 29.39
N SER A 377 26.92 -33.97 29.43
CA SER A 377 26.45 -32.96 30.37
C SER A 377 26.43 -31.57 29.74
N TRP A 378 25.59 -30.71 30.29
CA TRP A 378 25.31 -29.37 29.79
C TRP A 378 25.65 -28.29 30.81
N SER A 379 25.92 -27.11 30.27
CA SER A 379 26.08 -25.85 30.98
C SER A 379 25.23 -24.79 30.30
N HIS A 380 24.92 -23.71 31.02
CA HIS A 380 24.27 -22.54 30.45
C HIS A 380 25.25 -21.36 30.60
N PRO A 381 26.02 -20.99 29.56
CA PRO A 381 27.22 -20.17 29.73
C PRO A 381 26.94 -18.71 30.14
N HIS A 382 25.83 -18.13 29.70
CA HIS A 382 25.41 -16.78 30.10
C HIS A 382 25.07 -16.70 31.60
N GLY A 383 24.30 -17.67 32.10
CA GLY A 383 23.94 -17.81 33.52
C GLY A 383 22.57 -17.22 33.89
N LEU A 384 21.85 -16.60 32.96
CA LEU A 384 20.48 -16.12 33.13
C LEU A 384 19.50 -16.86 32.20
N VAL A 385 18.55 -17.58 32.79
CA VAL A 385 17.44 -18.20 32.05
C VAL A 385 16.31 -17.18 31.93
N GLY A 386 15.93 -16.84 30.71
CA GLY A 386 14.90 -15.81 30.45
C GLY A 386 15.23 -14.42 31.01
N ALA A 387 14.21 -13.67 31.37
CA ALA A 387 14.33 -12.33 31.95
C ALA A 387 15.08 -12.35 33.31
N PRO A 388 15.78 -11.26 33.70
CA PRO A 388 15.71 -9.91 33.12
C PRO A 388 16.49 -9.78 31.81
N TYR A 389 15.82 -9.21 30.81
CA TYR A 389 16.46 -8.83 29.55
C TYR A 389 17.12 -7.46 29.66
N THR A 390 18.31 -7.35 29.10
CA THR A 390 19.18 -6.17 29.17
C THR A 390 20.06 -6.09 27.92
N ALA A 391 20.75 -4.97 27.70
CA ALA A 391 21.73 -4.87 26.61
C ALA A 391 22.92 -5.88 26.70
N GLN A 392 23.08 -6.56 27.84
CA GLN A 392 24.07 -7.65 28.03
C GLN A 392 23.41 -9.05 28.08
N HIS A 393 22.09 -9.11 28.10
CA HIS A 393 21.29 -10.32 27.98
C HIS A 393 20.03 -10.01 27.16
N PRO A 394 20.15 -9.85 25.83
CA PRO A 394 18.99 -9.53 25.00
C PRO A 394 18.10 -10.74 24.79
N ASN A 395 16.79 -10.52 24.63
CA ASN A 395 15.87 -11.55 24.15
C ASN A 395 16.11 -11.81 22.66
N LEU A 396 16.76 -12.93 22.33
CA LEU A 396 17.15 -13.25 20.94
C LEU A 396 15.94 -13.51 20.01
N MET A 397 14.74 -13.68 20.56
CA MET A 397 13.54 -14.12 19.85
C MET A 397 12.50 -13.00 19.60
N ASN A 398 12.78 -11.77 20.05
CA ASN A 398 11.87 -10.62 19.89
C ASN A 398 12.46 -9.48 19.03
N PHE A 399 11.72 -8.39 18.84
CA PHE A 399 12.05 -7.35 17.85
C PHE A 399 13.35 -6.61 18.14
N VAL A 400 13.62 -6.27 19.41
CA VAL A 400 14.70 -5.33 19.78
C VAL A 400 15.60 -5.83 20.93
N GLY A 401 15.42 -7.07 21.38
CA GLY A 401 16.20 -7.67 22.46
C GLY A 401 15.73 -7.32 23.87
N ASP A 402 14.48 -6.90 24.04
CA ASP A 402 13.93 -6.37 25.31
C ASP A 402 12.98 -7.36 26.03
N ASP A 403 12.12 -6.86 26.91
CA ASP A 403 11.11 -7.63 27.64
C ASP A 403 9.74 -7.75 26.92
N GLY A 404 9.64 -7.35 25.65
CA GLY A 404 8.46 -7.59 24.81
C GLY A 404 8.09 -9.08 24.71
N ASP A 405 6.79 -9.35 24.68
CA ASP A 405 6.17 -10.68 24.70
C ASP A 405 5.87 -11.26 23.31
N TYR A 406 5.76 -10.40 22.28
CA TYR A 406 5.61 -10.84 20.90
C TYR A 406 6.89 -11.49 20.36
N THR A 407 6.80 -12.78 20.07
CA THR A 407 7.86 -13.56 19.39
C THR A 407 7.25 -14.50 18.34
N GLN A 408 8.10 -15.10 17.51
CA GLN A 408 7.72 -15.97 16.39
C GLN A 408 8.37 -17.36 16.47
N ILE A 409 8.70 -17.81 17.68
CA ILE A 409 9.61 -18.94 17.95
C ILE A 409 9.24 -20.29 17.29
N HIS A 410 7.97 -20.55 16.99
CA HIS A 410 7.57 -21.82 16.39
C HIS A 410 8.08 -21.98 14.94
N TYR A 411 8.44 -20.87 14.28
CA TYR A 411 8.88 -20.85 12.88
C TYR A 411 10.20 -20.09 12.71
N ASN A 412 10.42 -19.02 13.47
CA ASN A 412 11.70 -18.28 13.47
C ASN A 412 12.59 -18.70 14.64
N THR A 413 13.12 -19.93 14.59
CA THR A 413 14.15 -20.41 15.54
C THR A 413 15.19 -21.24 14.79
N THR A 414 16.39 -20.69 14.63
CA THR A 414 17.47 -21.36 13.89
C THR A 414 18.85 -20.98 14.42
N MET A 415 19.87 -21.80 14.15
CA MET A 415 21.23 -21.56 14.65
C MET A 415 22.26 -22.40 13.89
N VAL A 416 23.50 -21.89 13.79
CA VAL A 416 24.67 -22.68 13.36
C VAL A 416 25.93 -22.27 14.11
N ALA A 417 26.84 -23.21 14.36
CA ALA A 417 28.14 -22.95 14.98
C ALA A 417 29.25 -23.00 13.92
N SER A 418 30.24 -22.09 14.02
CA SER A 418 31.35 -22.04 13.07
C SER A 418 32.12 -23.36 13.04
N HIS A 419 32.58 -23.76 11.85
CA HIS A 419 33.41 -24.94 11.63
C HIS A 419 34.92 -24.61 11.70
N LEU A 420 35.25 -23.32 11.87
CA LEU A 420 36.61 -22.83 12.10
C LEU A 420 36.88 -22.42 13.55
N ASP A 421 35.84 -21.99 14.29
CA ASP A 421 35.96 -21.51 15.67
C ASP A 421 34.77 -21.97 16.52
N ALA A 422 34.99 -22.93 17.43
CA ALA A 422 33.93 -23.57 18.20
C ALA A 422 33.24 -22.65 19.24
N ASP A 423 33.80 -21.47 19.53
CA ASP A 423 33.18 -20.46 20.39
C ASP A 423 32.25 -19.50 19.61
N ARG A 424 32.19 -19.58 18.27
CA ARG A 424 31.33 -18.72 17.43
C ARG A 424 30.03 -19.39 17.02
N VAL A 425 28.91 -18.71 17.26
CA VAL A 425 27.56 -19.20 16.93
C VAL A 425 26.73 -18.06 16.34
N LEU A 426 26.07 -18.32 15.21
CA LEU A 426 25.00 -17.49 14.66
C LEU A 426 23.64 -18.04 15.12
N ILE A 427 22.74 -17.16 15.56
CA ILE A 427 21.44 -17.48 16.14
C ILE A 427 20.38 -16.63 15.45
N GLY A 428 19.39 -17.26 14.82
CA GLY A 428 18.29 -16.59 14.13
C GLY A 428 16.98 -16.66 14.92
N GLY A 429 16.38 -15.48 15.11
CA GLY A 429 14.99 -15.27 15.53
C GLY A 429 14.31 -14.26 14.58
N LEU A 430 13.60 -13.26 15.12
CA LEU A 430 13.15 -12.10 14.31
C LEU A 430 14.34 -11.30 13.74
N SER A 431 15.48 -11.34 14.44
CA SER A 431 16.77 -10.79 13.99
C SER A 431 17.86 -11.87 14.03
N LEU A 432 18.98 -11.60 13.37
CA LEU A 432 20.19 -12.42 13.39
C LEU A 432 21.11 -11.92 14.51
N TRP A 433 21.52 -12.83 15.38
CA TRP A 433 22.41 -12.59 16.52
C TRP A 433 23.69 -13.42 16.38
N GLN A 434 24.75 -12.99 17.06
CA GLN A 434 26.02 -13.71 17.14
C GLN A 434 26.54 -13.76 18.58
N SER A 435 27.23 -14.85 18.90
CA SER A 435 28.12 -14.98 20.06
C SER A 435 29.52 -15.35 19.56
N ASP A 436 30.57 -14.79 20.17
CA ASP A 436 31.99 -15.05 19.88
C ASP A 436 32.76 -15.65 21.07
N ASP A 437 32.07 -15.95 22.17
CA ASP A 437 32.64 -16.45 23.44
C ASP A 437 31.95 -17.72 23.94
N GLY A 438 31.30 -18.43 23.01
CA GLY A 438 30.65 -19.69 23.24
C GLY A 438 29.38 -19.58 24.08
N GLY A 439 28.57 -18.54 23.85
CA GLY A 439 27.25 -18.34 24.46
C GLY A 439 27.25 -17.56 25.77
N VAL A 440 28.33 -16.84 26.09
CA VAL A 440 28.42 -16.01 27.31
C VAL A 440 27.90 -14.60 27.05
N THR A 441 28.12 -14.04 25.86
CA THR A 441 27.54 -12.77 25.40
C THR A 441 26.96 -12.88 23.99
N TYR A 442 26.04 -11.96 23.68
CA TYR A 442 25.34 -11.88 22.39
C TYR A 442 25.33 -10.45 21.87
N PHE A 443 25.36 -10.29 20.55
CA PHE A 443 25.12 -9.01 19.89
C PHE A 443 24.29 -9.19 18.62
N ALA A 444 23.49 -8.17 18.28
CA ALA A 444 22.69 -8.16 17.07
C ALA A 444 23.59 -7.94 15.84
N LYS A 445 23.41 -8.77 14.82
CA LYS A 445 24.15 -8.71 13.56
C LYS A 445 23.33 -8.01 12.48
N ALA A 446 22.10 -8.48 12.23
CA ALA A 446 21.24 -8.02 11.14
C ALA A 446 19.74 -8.26 11.42
N GLY A 447 18.85 -7.63 10.66
CA GLY A 447 17.39 -7.70 10.85
C GLY A 447 16.83 -6.42 11.48
N TYR A 448 15.83 -6.53 12.37
CA TYR A 448 15.23 -5.39 13.08
C TYR A 448 16.25 -4.65 13.96
N VAL A 449 17.21 -5.39 14.49
CA VAL A 449 18.39 -4.88 15.19
C VAL A 449 19.66 -5.45 14.57
N GLY A 450 20.71 -4.65 14.50
CA GLY A 450 21.99 -5.04 13.91
C GLY A 450 22.71 -3.87 13.24
N TYR A 451 23.83 -4.18 12.59
CA TYR A 451 24.64 -3.22 11.85
C TYR A 451 24.85 -3.62 10.38
N VAL A 452 24.54 -4.86 10.01
CA VAL A 452 24.61 -5.35 8.63
C VAL A 452 23.31 -4.98 7.93
N PRO A 453 23.34 -4.12 6.89
CA PRO A 453 22.14 -3.63 6.23
C PRO A 453 21.55 -4.68 5.28
N ASP A 454 20.30 -4.47 4.89
CA ASP A 454 19.66 -5.16 3.75
C ASP A 454 19.55 -6.70 3.89
N VAL A 455 19.68 -7.23 5.12
CA VAL A 455 19.26 -8.59 5.49
C VAL A 455 17.83 -8.51 5.99
N HIS A 456 16.92 -9.25 5.36
CA HIS A 456 15.52 -9.30 5.78
C HIS A 456 15.38 -9.98 7.16
N VAL A 457 14.33 -9.59 7.88
CA VAL A 457 13.93 -10.12 9.18
C VAL A 457 13.36 -11.53 9.08
N ASP A 458 13.12 -12.14 10.24
CA ASP A 458 12.43 -13.42 10.40
C ASP A 458 13.22 -14.57 9.78
N MET A 459 14.28 -14.97 10.49
CA MET A 459 15.25 -15.98 10.07
C MET A 459 14.63 -17.38 10.09
N GLN A 460 14.86 -18.17 9.05
CA GLN A 460 14.25 -19.48 8.83
C GLN A 460 15.28 -20.62 8.96
N GLU A 461 16.29 -20.67 8.09
CA GLU A 461 17.39 -21.65 8.18
C GLU A 461 18.76 -20.96 8.04
N ILE A 462 19.74 -21.37 8.85
CA ILE A 462 21.15 -21.02 8.67
C ILE A 462 21.95 -22.30 8.48
N ARG A 463 22.74 -22.36 7.41
CA ARG A 463 23.72 -23.42 7.18
C ARG A 463 25.11 -22.82 7.04
N ILE A 464 26.10 -23.53 7.54
CA ILE A 464 27.50 -23.20 7.35
C ILE A 464 28.19 -24.38 6.67
N TYR A 465 29.07 -24.08 5.72
CA TYR A 465 29.85 -25.08 5.03
C TYR A 465 31.31 -24.69 5.07
N ARG A 466 32.16 -25.60 5.56
CA ARG A 466 33.61 -25.42 5.49
C ARG A 466 34.07 -25.57 4.05
N THR A 467 34.62 -24.50 3.47
CA THR A 467 35.12 -24.47 2.08
C THR A 467 36.62 -24.73 2.00
N GLY A 468 37.33 -24.66 3.13
CA GLY A 468 38.76 -24.94 3.19
C GLY A 468 39.29 -24.99 4.63
N PRO A 469 40.61 -25.16 4.81
CA PRO A 469 41.22 -25.28 6.15
C PRO A 469 40.96 -24.07 7.05
N ALA A 470 40.83 -22.88 6.47
CA ALA A 470 40.62 -21.59 7.14
C ALA A 470 39.56 -20.73 6.41
N SER A 471 38.60 -21.36 5.74
CA SER A 471 37.48 -20.68 5.08
C SER A 471 36.19 -21.48 5.24
N GLU A 472 35.10 -20.76 5.46
CA GLU A 472 33.74 -21.26 5.55
C GLU A 472 32.80 -20.27 4.89
N GLU A 473 31.62 -20.71 4.50
CA GLU A 473 30.56 -19.86 3.98
C GLU A 473 29.24 -20.10 4.73
N VAL A 474 28.46 -19.03 4.87
CA VAL A 474 27.13 -19.05 5.47
C VAL A 474 26.09 -18.89 4.38
N TRP A 475 25.07 -19.74 4.43
CA TRP A 475 23.81 -19.56 3.73
C TRP A 475 22.72 -19.29 4.78
N LEU A 476 21.95 -18.23 4.57
CA LEU A 476 20.91 -17.77 5.49
C LEU A 476 19.62 -17.57 4.69
N SER A 477 18.53 -18.20 5.09
CA SER A 477 17.19 -17.92 4.56
C SER A 477 16.28 -17.29 5.60
N ASN A 478 15.33 -16.50 5.13
CA ASN A 478 14.42 -15.68 5.93
C ASN A 478 13.11 -15.41 5.16
N ASP A 479 12.18 -14.65 5.78
CA ASP A 479 10.90 -14.27 5.15
C ASP A 479 11.06 -13.44 3.86
N GLY A 480 12.25 -12.90 3.61
CA GLY A 480 12.61 -12.11 2.43
C GLY A 480 13.21 -12.91 1.27
N GLY A 481 13.90 -14.01 1.58
CA GLY A 481 14.56 -14.86 0.61
C GLY A 481 15.79 -15.57 1.16
N ILE A 482 16.88 -15.57 0.40
CA ILE A 482 18.11 -16.29 0.73
C ILE A 482 19.36 -15.43 0.47
N HIS A 483 20.34 -15.55 1.37
CA HIS A 483 21.57 -14.78 1.43
C HIS A 483 22.80 -15.70 1.45
N HIS A 484 23.90 -15.25 0.86
CA HIS A 484 25.21 -15.91 0.89
C HIS A 484 26.27 -14.97 1.49
N SER A 485 27.16 -15.52 2.32
CA SER A 485 28.28 -14.81 2.95
C SER A 485 29.52 -15.72 3.05
N THR A 486 30.72 -15.13 3.02
CA THR A 486 32.01 -15.82 3.20
C THR A 486 32.82 -15.28 4.38
N ASP A 487 32.21 -14.44 5.21
CA ASP A 487 32.84 -13.73 6.33
C ASP A 487 31.97 -13.77 7.60
N LEU A 488 31.20 -14.85 7.77
CA LEU A 488 30.27 -15.05 8.89
C LEU A 488 29.24 -13.92 9.02
N MET A 489 28.62 -13.56 7.89
CA MET A 489 27.61 -12.50 7.75
C MET A 489 28.08 -11.08 8.12
N GLU A 490 29.38 -10.77 8.07
CA GLU A 490 29.85 -9.35 8.12
C GLU A 490 29.45 -8.60 6.83
N THR A 491 29.49 -9.30 5.69
CA THR A 491 28.87 -8.90 4.43
C THR A 491 28.01 -10.04 3.87
N HIS A 492 27.07 -9.71 2.98
CA HIS A 492 26.20 -10.70 2.34
C HIS A 492 25.88 -10.31 0.89
N GLN A 493 25.34 -11.28 0.15
CA GLN A 493 24.73 -11.09 -1.16
C GLN A 493 23.35 -11.73 -1.14
N SER A 494 22.31 -11.00 -1.57
CA SER A 494 21.00 -11.58 -1.86
C SER A 494 21.10 -12.53 -3.06
N ARG A 495 20.45 -13.68 -2.96
CA ARG A 495 20.49 -14.79 -3.93
C ARG A 495 19.08 -15.17 -4.37
N CYS A 496 18.21 -14.21 -4.64
CA CYS A 496 16.78 -14.47 -4.85
C CYS A 496 16.31 -14.54 -6.31
N ARG A 497 17.18 -14.30 -7.30
CA ARG A 497 16.78 -14.18 -8.71
C ARG A 497 16.20 -15.50 -9.24
N GLY A 498 14.99 -15.47 -9.78
CA GLY A 498 14.29 -16.67 -10.27
C GLY A 498 13.50 -17.44 -9.20
N ILE A 499 13.51 -17.01 -7.93
CA ILE A 499 12.59 -17.53 -6.91
C ILE A 499 11.22 -16.89 -7.12
N ARG A 500 10.33 -17.58 -7.84
CA ARG A 500 9.04 -17.06 -8.33
C ARG A 500 7.93 -17.05 -7.28
N ALA A 501 8.21 -17.45 -6.05
CA ALA A 501 7.25 -17.69 -4.98
C ALA A 501 6.66 -16.41 -4.33
N GLY A 502 6.51 -15.32 -5.09
CA GLY A 502 5.96 -14.06 -4.58
C GLY A 502 4.47 -14.19 -4.25
N ASN A 503 4.13 -13.95 -2.98
CA ASN A 503 2.77 -14.05 -2.45
C ASN A 503 2.06 -12.69 -2.56
N LEU A 504 1.23 -12.49 -3.58
CA LEU A 504 0.49 -11.22 -3.77
C LEU A 504 -0.81 -11.20 -2.97
N TRP A 505 -1.04 -10.11 -2.25
CA TRP A 505 -2.30 -9.82 -1.54
C TRP A 505 -3.11 -8.70 -2.21
N GLY A 506 -2.44 -7.81 -2.93
CA GLY A 506 -3.07 -6.85 -3.84
C GLY A 506 -2.34 -6.84 -5.18
N PHE A 507 -3.05 -6.48 -6.25
CA PHE A 507 -2.46 -6.35 -7.58
C PHE A 507 -3.30 -5.42 -8.46
N ASP A 508 -2.62 -4.53 -9.18
CA ASP A 508 -3.17 -3.71 -10.26
C ASP A 508 -2.10 -3.40 -11.31
N GLN A 509 -2.53 -2.91 -12.48
CA GLN A 509 -1.64 -2.70 -13.62
C GLN A 509 -1.97 -1.45 -14.42
N GLY A 510 -1.01 -1.02 -15.25
CA GLY A 510 -1.23 -0.01 -16.28
C GLY A 510 -2.18 -0.46 -17.40
N TRP A 511 -2.68 0.51 -18.15
CA TRP A 511 -3.49 0.32 -19.37
C TRP A 511 -2.66 0.66 -20.62
N ASN A 512 -1.91 1.76 -20.52
CA ASN A 512 -1.23 2.45 -21.61
C ASN A 512 0.29 2.34 -21.62
N ASP A 513 0.87 2.06 -20.45
CA ASP A 513 2.27 1.83 -20.13
C ASP A 513 2.35 0.47 -19.40
N ASP A 514 3.47 -0.25 -19.49
CA ASP A 514 3.62 -1.48 -18.69
C ASP A 514 3.94 -1.13 -17.23
N VAL A 515 2.90 -0.99 -16.41
CA VAL A 515 3.00 -0.83 -14.96
C VAL A 515 2.44 -2.05 -14.25
N LEU A 516 3.14 -2.51 -13.23
CA LEU A 516 2.72 -3.61 -12.36
C LEU A 516 2.99 -3.20 -10.90
N VAL A 517 1.95 -3.23 -10.07
CA VAL A 517 2.04 -2.94 -8.63
C VAL A 517 1.23 -3.91 -7.79
N GLY A 518 1.67 -4.12 -6.55
CA GLY A 518 0.97 -4.94 -5.59
C GLY A 518 1.66 -4.95 -4.23
N GLY A 519 0.87 -5.07 -3.17
CA GLY A 519 1.33 -5.44 -1.83
C GLY A 519 1.43 -6.96 -1.70
N ARG A 520 2.47 -7.43 -1.00
CA ARG A 520 2.81 -8.85 -0.85
C ARG A 520 2.82 -9.28 0.60
N TYR A 521 2.58 -10.56 0.86
CA TYR A 521 2.85 -11.13 2.17
C TYR A 521 4.36 -11.06 2.44
N HIS A 522 4.74 -10.72 3.68
CA HIS A 522 6.10 -10.50 4.17
C HIS A 522 6.95 -9.41 3.49
N ASN A 523 6.80 -9.17 2.19
CA ASN A 523 7.80 -8.48 1.37
C ASN A 523 7.38 -7.08 0.88
N GLY A 524 6.39 -6.45 1.51
CA GLY A 524 5.99 -5.08 1.18
C GLY A 524 5.50 -4.90 -0.26
N ASN A 525 5.61 -3.68 -0.76
CA ASN A 525 5.07 -3.29 -2.06
C ASN A 525 6.11 -3.38 -3.17
N MET A 526 5.72 -3.98 -4.30
CA MET A 526 6.49 -4.05 -5.53
C MET A 526 6.01 -3.00 -6.54
N GLY A 527 6.94 -2.49 -7.37
CA GLY A 527 6.60 -1.61 -8.50
C GLY A 527 7.52 -1.77 -9.70
N HIS A 528 6.93 -1.98 -10.87
CA HIS A 528 7.61 -1.99 -12.18
C HIS A 528 7.01 -0.93 -13.12
N TYR A 529 7.84 -0.44 -14.03
CA TYR A 529 7.48 0.45 -15.13
C TYR A 529 8.24 0.03 -16.38
N GLU A 530 7.64 0.13 -17.56
CA GLU A 530 8.15 -0.35 -18.85
C GLU A 530 9.55 0.14 -19.27
N GLY A 531 10.07 1.18 -18.61
CA GLY A 531 11.46 1.63 -18.77
C GLY A 531 12.49 0.77 -18.01
N TYR A 532 12.06 -0.24 -17.25
CA TYR A 532 12.92 -1.16 -16.49
C TYR A 532 13.19 -2.43 -17.31
N PRO A 533 14.28 -3.17 -17.03
CA PRO A 533 14.47 -4.50 -17.61
C PRO A 533 13.37 -5.48 -17.20
N GLU A 534 13.11 -6.47 -18.08
CA GLU A 534 12.13 -7.53 -17.84
C GLU A 534 12.42 -8.28 -16.53
N GLY A 535 11.38 -8.52 -15.73
CA GLY A 535 11.51 -9.17 -14.42
C GLY A 535 12.12 -8.30 -13.30
N GLU A 536 12.60 -7.08 -13.56
CA GLU A 536 13.23 -6.23 -12.54
C GLU A 536 12.25 -5.20 -11.94
N PHE A 537 12.16 -5.19 -10.61
CA PHE A 537 11.18 -4.42 -9.85
C PHE A 537 11.86 -3.59 -8.75
N LEU A 538 11.23 -2.48 -8.38
CA LEU A 538 11.58 -1.74 -7.17
C LEU A 538 10.83 -2.29 -5.96
N ALA A 539 11.56 -2.51 -4.87
CA ALA A 539 11.00 -2.59 -3.53
C ALA A 539 10.68 -1.16 -3.07
N ILE A 540 9.40 -0.77 -3.12
CA ILE A 540 8.97 0.61 -2.80
C ILE A 540 8.59 0.81 -1.32
N GLY A 541 8.84 -0.21 -0.49
CA GLY A 541 8.64 -0.23 0.96
C GLY A 541 7.27 -0.78 1.37
N GLY A 542 6.99 -0.74 2.67
CA GLY A 542 5.75 -1.26 3.26
C GLY A 542 5.97 -2.53 4.07
N ALA A 543 4.89 -3.25 4.37
CA ALA A 543 4.96 -4.50 5.14
C ALA A 543 4.01 -5.59 4.60
N GLU A 544 2.83 -5.76 5.18
CA GLU A 544 1.87 -6.84 4.88
C GLU A 544 0.47 -6.28 4.57
N SER A 545 0.37 -5.41 3.56
CA SER A 545 -0.91 -4.78 3.16
C SER A 545 -1.44 -5.34 1.83
N ALA A 546 -2.75 -5.60 1.78
CA ALA A 546 -3.46 -6.09 0.59
C ALA A 546 -3.82 -4.95 -0.38
N THR A 547 -2.80 -4.23 -0.82
CA THR A 547 -2.92 -2.91 -1.49
C THR A 547 -2.20 -2.86 -2.84
N GLY A 548 -2.18 -1.70 -3.48
CA GLY A 548 -1.54 -1.46 -4.78
C GLY A 548 -2.56 -1.23 -5.89
N TYR A 549 -2.66 0.04 -6.32
CA TYR A 549 -3.56 0.49 -7.40
C TYR A 549 -2.81 1.44 -8.36
N ALA A 550 -3.14 1.41 -9.66
CA ALA A 550 -2.51 2.24 -10.68
C ALA A 550 -3.53 3.23 -11.30
N ASN A 551 -3.10 4.48 -11.55
CA ASN A 551 -3.94 5.45 -12.28
C ASN A 551 -3.63 5.42 -13.78
N TYR A 552 -4.53 4.85 -14.59
CA TYR A 552 -4.38 4.66 -16.05
C TYR A 552 -4.03 5.93 -16.88
N SER A 553 -4.16 7.14 -16.32
CA SER A 553 -3.81 8.40 -16.99
C SER A 553 -2.39 8.92 -16.72
N ASN A 554 -1.79 8.41 -15.65
CA ASN A 554 -0.48 8.79 -15.16
C ASN A 554 0.06 7.57 -14.42
N GLU A 555 0.36 6.52 -15.17
CA GLU A 555 0.41 5.15 -14.65
C GLU A 555 1.55 4.93 -13.66
N ARG A 556 2.56 5.80 -13.68
CA ARG A 556 3.59 5.88 -12.65
C ARG A 556 3.07 6.34 -11.27
N LYS A 557 1.89 6.97 -11.17
CA LYS A 557 1.20 7.24 -9.90
C LYS A 557 0.49 5.98 -9.43
N VAL A 558 1.05 5.40 -8.38
CA VAL A 558 0.60 4.16 -7.76
C VAL A 558 0.26 4.41 -6.28
N TYR A 559 -0.67 3.64 -5.74
CA TYR A 559 -1.38 3.93 -4.49
C TYR A 559 -1.33 2.73 -3.56
N HIS A 560 -0.80 2.91 -2.34
CA HIS A 560 -0.59 1.84 -1.36
C HIS A 560 -0.95 2.32 0.06
N SER A 561 -1.77 1.57 0.78
CA SER A 561 -2.37 2.00 2.06
C SER A 561 -1.39 2.20 3.20
N ASP A 562 -0.27 1.48 3.20
CA ASP A 562 0.78 1.50 4.23
C ASP A 562 1.90 2.53 3.94
N ILE A 563 2.18 2.83 2.67
CA ILE A 563 3.26 3.76 2.27
C ILE A 563 2.79 5.04 1.55
N GLY A 564 1.49 5.23 1.37
CA GLY A 564 0.91 6.37 0.67
C GLY A 564 0.98 6.27 -0.85
N GLY A 565 0.78 7.40 -1.53
CA GLY A 565 0.97 7.50 -2.97
C GLY A 565 2.45 7.53 -3.35
N ARG A 566 2.82 6.85 -4.43
CA ARG A 566 4.19 6.85 -5.00
C ARG A 566 4.16 7.17 -6.48
N VAL A 567 5.13 7.94 -6.95
CA VAL A 567 5.42 8.15 -8.37
C VAL A 567 6.63 7.29 -8.71
N LEU A 568 6.43 6.19 -9.44
CA LEU A 568 7.51 5.35 -9.94
C LEU A 568 8.44 6.18 -10.85
N PRO A 569 9.78 6.04 -10.76
CA PRO A 569 10.70 6.66 -11.70
C PRO A 569 10.56 6.07 -13.10
N THR A 570 11.07 6.75 -14.13
CA THR A 570 11.09 6.23 -15.52
C THR A 570 12.24 5.26 -15.79
N THR A 571 13.14 5.08 -14.83
CA THR A 571 14.30 4.18 -14.90
C THR A 571 14.51 3.56 -13.53
N LEU A 572 14.97 2.30 -13.49
CA LEU A 572 15.18 1.54 -12.25
C LEU A 572 16.13 2.24 -11.26
N ALA A 573 17.09 3.03 -11.75
CA ALA A 573 18.04 3.79 -10.93
C ALA A 573 17.47 5.10 -10.33
N GLY A 574 16.19 5.41 -10.56
CA GLY A 574 15.54 6.58 -9.97
C GLY A 574 14.95 6.30 -8.58
N THR A 575 14.64 7.36 -7.84
CA THR A 575 13.97 7.30 -6.54
C THR A 575 12.48 7.62 -6.70
N PRO A 576 11.54 6.79 -6.18
CA PRO A 576 10.12 7.12 -6.20
C PRO A 576 9.78 8.36 -5.37
N GLN A 577 8.87 9.20 -5.86
CA GLN A 577 8.41 10.40 -5.12
C GLN A 577 7.09 10.13 -4.38
N SER A 578 6.97 10.60 -3.14
CA SER A 578 5.75 10.44 -2.33
C SER A 578 4.66 11.45 -2.72
N PHE A 579 3.38 11.07 -2.56
CA PHE A 579 2.26 12.01 -2.52
C PHE A 579 1.16 11.55 -1.53
N GLY A 580 0.38 12.51 -1.02
CA GLY A 580 -0.67 12.26 -0.03
C GLY A 580 -1.93 11.64 -0.64
N VAL A 581 -2.53 10.71 0.11
CA VAL A 581 -3.83 10.09 -0.13
C VAL A 581 -4.56 10.05 1.21
N SER A 582 -5.82 10.50 1.27
CA SER A 582 -6.50 10.76 2.55
C SER A 582 -7.43 9.65 3.04
N LEU A 583 -7.73 8.65 2.19
CA LEU A 583 -8.63 7.56 2.52
C LEU A 583 -8.31 6.33 1.65
N TRP A 584 -8.59 5.14 2.19
CA TRP A 584 -8.27 3.84 1.58
C TRP A 584 -9.52 2.95 1.47
N PRO A 585 -9.55 2.02 0.50
CA PRO A 585 -10.64 1.05 0.36
C PRO A 585 -10.72 0.06 1.54
N ASN A 586 -11.76 -0.78 1.55
CA ASN A 586 -11.73 -2.05 2.27
C ASN A 586 -10.60 -2.91 1.66
N GLU A 587 -9.60 -3.28 2.47
CA GLU A 587 -8.48 -4.14 2.06
C GLU A 587 -8.41 -5.35 2.99
N SER A 588 -8.12 -6.51 2.42
CA SER A 588 -8.10 -7.79 3.13
C SER A 588 -7.17 -8.80 2.45
N TYR A 589 -6.48 -9.58 3.27
CA TYR A 589 -5.74 -10.78 2.87
C TYR A 589 -6.64 -12.03 2.73
N PHE A 590 -7.97 -11.86 2.86
CA PHE A 590 -8.97 -12.88 2.59
C PHE A 590 -9.44 -12.80 1.13
N VAL A 591 -9.58 -13.96 0.49
CA VAL A 591 -10.01 -14.06 -0.92
C VAL A 591 -11.35 -13.37 -1.16
N ASN A 592 -11.41 -12.56 -2.21
CA ASN A 592 -12.59 -11.79 -2.64
C ASN A 592 -13.13 -10.80 -1.59
N ASN A 593 -12.32 -10.37 -0.62
CA ASN A 593 -12.72 -9.48 0.47
C ASN A 593 -12.04 -8.09 0.43
N SER A 594 -11.63 -7.64 -0.76
CA SER A 594 -10.93 -6.37 -0.98
C SER A 594 -11.57 -5.54 -2.07
N SER A 595 -11.90 -4.29 -1.75
CA SER A 595 -12.31 -3.26 -2.71
C SER A 595 -11.10 -2.66 -3.44
N ARG A 596 -11.38 -1.71 -4.34
CA ARG A 596 -10.36 -1.08 -5.19
C ARG A 596 -10.56 0.42 -5.33
N ILE A 597 -9.50 1.11 -5.73
CA ILE A 597 -9.58 2.46 -6.29
C ILE A 597 -9.86 2.35 -7.79
N LEU A 598 -11.07 2.73 -8.22
CA LEU A 598 -11.47 2.78 -9.62
C LEU A 598 -11.43 4.23 -10.12
N PHE A 599 -10.55 4.53 -11.06
CA PHE A 599 -10.55 5.83 -11.76
C PHE A 599 -11.64 5.87 -12.83
N ASP A 600 -12.41 6.97 -12.90
CA ASP A 600 -13.50 7.13 -13.87
C ASP A 600 -12.92 7.23 -15.29
N HIS A 601 -13.39 6.40 -16.22
CA HIS A 601 -12.85 6.35 -17.60
C HIS A 601 -13.16 7.59 -18.45
N ARG A 602 -13.83 8.62 -17.91
CA ARG A 602 -13.96 9.96 -18.51
C ARG A 602 -13.04 10.98 -17.86
N TYR A 603 -12.85 10.89 -16.55
CA TYR A 603 -12.23 11.94 -15.76
C TYR A 603 -11.20 11.31 -14.83
N PHE A 604 -9.94 11.35 -15.22
CA PHE A 604 -8.91 10.53 -14.54
C PHE A 604 -8.47 11.04 -13.16
N ASN A 605 -8.90 12.25 -12.77
CA ASN A 605 -8.82 12.72 -11.39
C ASN A 605 -10.07 12.37 -10.57
N VAL A 606 -11.14 11.86 -11.19
CA VAL A 606 -12.29 11.31 -10.47
C VAL A 606 -12.00 9.85 -10.17
N ALA A 607 -12.11 9.47 -8.90
CA ALA A 607 -11.92 8.10 -8.45
C ALA A 607 -13.06 7.65 -7.54
N TRP A 608 -13.28 6.34 -7.47
CA TRP A 608 -14.35 5.69 -6.72
C TRP A 608 -13.77 4.54 -5.90
N MET A 609 -14.25 4.34 -4.67
CA MET A 609 -13.84 3.18 -3.87
C MET A 609 -14.89 2.76 -2.84
N GLY A 610 -14.85 1.49 -2.42
CA GLY A 610 -15.68 0.95 -1.35
C GLY A 610 -14.93 0.97 -0.03
N ARG A 611 -15.53 1.53 1.02
CA ARG A 611 -15.00 1.48 2.40
C ARG A 611 -16.17 1.33 3.37
N GLU A 612 -16.05 0.44 4.35
CA GLU A 612 -17.19 -0.06 5.12
C GLU A 612 -18.30 -0.49 4.14
N ASN A 613 -19.56 -0.21 4.46
CA ASN A 613 -20.73 -0.43 3.61
C ASN A 613 -21.03 0.72 2.64
N LYS A 614 -20.05 1.56 2.32
CA LYS A 614 -20.23 2.84 1.62
C LYS A 614 -19.41 2.93 0.34
N LEU A 615 -19.93 3.70 -0.60
CA LEU A 615 -19.24 4.17 -1.79
C LEU A 615 -18.71 5.59 -1.55
N TYR A 616 -17.43 5.81 -1.80
CA TYR A 616 -16.78 7.11 -1.76
C TYR A 616 -16.33 7.53 -3.17
N ARG A 617 -16.29 8.85 -3.39
CA ARG A 617 -15.83 9.49 -4.62
C ARG A 617 -14.79 10.56 -4.30
N SER A 618 -13.72 10.61 -5.09
CA SER A 618 -12.72 11.68 -5.11
C SER A 618 -12.87 12.49 -6.39
N ASP A 619 -12.59 13.79 -6.32
CA ASP A 619 -12.48 14.70 -7.48
C ASP A 619 -11.03 15.13 -7.77
N ASN A 620 -10.06 14.65 -6.97
CA ASN A 620 -8.65 15.10 -7.00
C ASN A 620 -7.68 13.92 -6.86
N ALA A 621 -7.98 12.81 -7.54
CA ALA A 621 -7.14 11.61 -7.65
C ALA A 621 -6.72 11.00 -6.30
N GLY A 622 -7.62 11.00 -5.32
CA GLY A 622 -7.42 10.42 -3.98
C GLY A 622 -6.95 11.40 -2.89
N GLY A 623 -6.75 12.68 -3.24
CA GLY A 623 -6.36 13.72 -2.27
C GLY A 623 -7.42 13.98 -1.20
N SER A 624 -8.69 13.98 -1.57
CA SER A 624 -9.87 14.01 -0.68
C SER A 624 -10.99 13.13 -1.21
N TRP A 625 -11.84 12.65 -0.30
CA TRP A 625 -12.93 11.73 -0.58
C TRP A 625 -14.24 12.20 0.06
N THR A 626 -15.35 12.03 -0.65
CA THR A 626 -16.72 12.33 -0.18
C THR A 626 -17.57 11.06 -0.26
N GLU A 627 -18.37 10.82 0.78
CA GLU A 627 -19.35 9.73 0.80
C GLU A 627 -20.46 10.01 -0.23
N VAL A 628 -20.71 9.07 -1.14
CA VAL A 628 -21.77 9.16 -2.16
C VAL A 628 -23.01 8.39 -1.73
N HIS A 629 -22.83 7.16 -1.23
CA HIS A 629 -23.94 6.28 -0.90
C HIS A 629 -23.56 5.29 0.20
N ALA A 630 -24.49 5.03 1.12
CA ALA A 630 -24.38 3.99 2.15
C ALA A 630 -25.38 2.87 1.87
N PHE A 631 -24.89 1.66 1.60
CA PHE A 631 -25.73 0.51 1.26
C PHE A 631 -26.33 -0.15 2.51
N GLY A 632 -27.26 0.56 3.16
CA GLY A 632 -27.90 0.15 4.42
C GLY A 632 -27.17 0.66 5.68
N PRO A 633 -27.53 0.15 6.88
CA PRO A 633 -27.09 0.72 8.15
C PRO A 633 -25.91 0.00 8.85
N SER A 634 -25.49 -1.18 8.38
CA SER A 634 -24.43 -1.97 9.03
C SER A 634 -23.10 -1.76 8.30
N THR A 635 -22.07 -1.25 8.99
CA THR A 635 -20.73 -1.02 8.45
C THR A 635 -19.99 -2.31 8.08
N GLY A 636 -20.31 -3.43 8.75
CA GLY A 636 -19.79 -4.76 8.42
C GLY A 636 -20.32 -5.35 7.11
N ASN A 637 -21.36 -4.77 6.51
CA ASN A 637 -21.85 -5.21 5.19
C ASN A 637 -21.01 -4.55 4.08
N GLN A 638 -19.75 -4.97 3.96
CA GLN A 638 -18.72 -4.24 3.21
C GLN A 638 -19.01 -4.16 1.71
N VAL A 639 -18.63 -3.02 1.10
CA VAL A 639 -18.54 -2.85 -0.35
C VAL A 639 -17.19 -3.36 -0.83
N LEU A 640 -17.20 -4.45 -1.60
CA LEU A 640 -15.99 -5.22 -1.92
C LEU A 640 -15.60 -5.16 -3.39
N TRP A 641 -16.46 -4.73 -4.32
CA TRP A 641 -16.03 -4.52 -5.70
C TRP A 641 -16.91 -3.49 -6.41
N ILE A 642 -16.33 -2.75 -7.36
CA ILE A 642 -17.00 -1.67 -8.11
C ILE A 642 -16.51 -1.73 -9.55
N GLU A 643 -17.42 -1.87 -10.52
CA GLU A 643 -17.13 -1.70 -11.95
C GLU A 643 -17.91 -0.51 -12.52
N GLN A 644 -17.27 0.26 -13.39
CA GLN A 644 -17.91 1.21 -14.30
C GLN A 644 -17.99 0.57 -15.68
N SER A 645 -19.14 0.69 -16.35
CA SER A 645 -19.30 0.19 -17.71
C SER A 645 -18.46 1.01 -18.69
N TYR A 646 -17.57 0.36 -19.42
CA TYR A 646 -16.77 1.00 -20.47
C TYR A 646 -17.65 1.46 -21.65
N ALA A 647 -18.78 0.77 -21.89
CA ALA A 647 -19.74 1.14 -22.93
C ALA A 647 -20.56 2.39 -22.59
N ASP A 648 -20.98 2.53 -21.32
CA ASP A 648 -21.75 3.67 -20.81
C ASP A 648 -21.23 4.12 -19.42
N PRO A 649 -20.51 5.26 -19.35
CA PRO A 649 -19.97 5.79 -18.10
C PRO A 649 -20.99 6.01 -16.96
N GLN A 650 -22.29 6.10 -17.25
CA GLN A 650 -23.32 6.29 -16.24
C GLN A 650 -23.75 4.99 -15.55
N VAL A 651 -23.36 3.83 -16.11
CA VAL A 651 -23.68 2.53 -15.53
C VAL A 651 -22.54 2.07 -14.62
N PHE A 652 -22.87 1.90 -13.35
CA PHE A 652 -21.99 1.30 -12.34
C PHE A 652 -22.64 0.02 -11.79
N VAL A 653 -21.82 -0.97 -11.45
CA VAL A 653 -22.24 -2.15 -10.68
C VAL A 653 -21.33 -2.30 -9.46
N VAL A 654 -21.93 -2.47 -8.29
CA VAL A 654 -21.26 -2.55 -6.99
C VAL A 654 -21.63 -3.85 -6.31
N HIS A 655 -20.62 -4.58 -5.83
CA HIS A 655 -20.78 -5.77 -4.99
C HIS A 655 -20.67 -5.39 -3.52
N GLN A 656 -21.63 -5.90 -2.74
CA GLN A 656 -21.69 -5.80 -1.29
C GLN A 656 -21.83 -7.18 -0.68
N GLU A 657 -21.03 -7.49 0.34
CA GLU A 657 -21.16 -8.70 1.15
C GLU A 657 -22.02 -8.45 2.41
N LEU A 658 -22.73 -9.49 2.83
CA LEU A 658 -23.62 -9.53 4.00
C LEU A 658 -23.54 -10.90 4.66
N GLY A 659 -22.46 -11.15 5.40
CA GLY A 659 -22.18 -12.46 6.03
C GLY A 659 -22.18 -13.57 4.99
N ASN A 660 -23.08 -14.55 5.13
CA ASN A 660 -23.18 -15.70 4.22
C ASN A 660 -23.91 -15.40 2.88
N SER A 661 -23.94 -14.14 2.43
CA SER A 661 -24.66 -13.73 1.22
C SER A 661 -24.06 -12.48 0.58
N SER A 662 -24.32 -12.30 -0.71
CA SER A 662 -23.88 -11.14 -1.49
C SER A 662 -25.02 -10.45 -2.24
N ARG A 663 -24.84 -9.16 -2.51
CA ARG A 663 -25.72 -8.33 -3.34
C ARG A 663 -24.92 -7.67 -4.45
N LEU A 664 -25.55 -7.53 -5.61
CA LEU A 664 -25.12 -6.58 -6.62
C LEU A 664 -26.11 -5.41 -6.67
N TRP A 665 -25.57 -4.20 -6.72
CA TRP A 665 -26.31 -2.95 -6.89
C TRP A 665 -25.92 -2.35 -8.24
N ARG A 666 -26.89 -1.85 -9.01
CA ARG A 666 -26.66 -1.18 -10.30
C ARG A 666 -27.18 0.25 -10.26
N SER A 667 -26.37 1.19 -10.73
CA SER A 667 -26.78 2.54 -11.12
C SER A 667 -26.84 2.63 -12.66
N ALA A 668 -27.63 3.57 -13.17
CA ALA A 668 -27.70 3.91 -14.60
C ALA A 668 -27.59 5.44 -14.83
N ASP A 669 -27.20 6.17 -13.79
CA ASP A 669 -27.27 7.63 -13.67
C ASP A 669 -26.03 8.19 -12.95
N GLY A 670 -24.89 7.51 -13.09
CA GLY A 670 -23.60 8.01 -12.60
C GLY A 670 -23.37 7.83 -11.10
N GLY A 671 -24.18 7.00 -10.43
CA GLY A 671 -24.12 6.76 -8.99
C GLY A 671 -25.19 7.48 -8.16
N ASP A 672 -26.08 8.27 -8.80
CA ASP A 672 -27.15 9.01 -8.13
C ASP A 672 -28.22 8.09 -7.53
N THR A 673 -28.66 7.05 -8.26
CA THR A 673 -29.62 6.06 -7.76
C THR A 673 -29.13 4.62 -7.95
N TRP A 674 -29.53 3.75 -7.02
CA TRP A 674 -29.07 2.37 -6.95
C TRP A 674 -30.25 1.40 -6.87
N THR A 675 -30.25 0.39 -7.75
CA THR A 675 -31.22 -0.70 -7.76
C THR A 675 -30.52 -2.01 -7.43
N GLN A 676 -31.02 -2.78 -6.46
CA GLN A 676 -30.49 -4.11 -6.17
C GLN A 676 -30.88 -5.09 -7.29
N LEU A 677 -29.91 -5.86 -7.80
CA LEU A 677 -30.15 -6.90 -8.77
C LEU A 677 -30.72 -8.17 -8.11
N THR A 678 -31.54 -8.92 -8.85
CA THR A 678 -32.00 -10.24 -8.42
C THR A 678 -30.99 -11.28 -8.87
N LEU A 679 -30.25 -11.90 -7.94
CA LEU A 679 -29.23 -12.90 -8.26
C LEU A 679 -29.85 -14.29 -8.50
N PRO A 680 -29.30 -15.14 -9.40
CA PRO A 680 -29.75 -16.52 -9.61
C PRO A 680 -29.53 -17.45 -8.42
N GLN A 681 -28.58 -17.12 -7.54
CA GLN A 681 -28.23 -17.88 -6.34
C GLN A 681 -27.93 -16.91 -5.19
N ASN A 682 -28.13 -17.39 -3.97
CA ASN A 682 -27.71 -16.70 -2.75
C ASN A 682 -26.46 -17.40 -2.19
N GLN A 683 -25.30 -16.76 -2.32
CA GLN A 683 -23.98 -17.23 -1.89
C GLN A 683 -23.16 -16.03 -1.39
N ARG A 684 -22.14 -16.26 -0.55
CA ARG A 684 -21.19 -15.23 -0.11
C ARG A 684 -20.27 -14.84 -1.26
N GLU A 685 -19.51 -15.79 -1.80
CA GLU A 685 -18.45 -15.51 -2.76
C GLU A 685 -19.01 -15.39 -4.19
N LEU A 686 -19.00 -14.16 -4.71
CA LEU A 686 -19.43 -13.80 -6.05
C LEU A 686 -18.35 -12.96 -6.73
N TYR A 687 -18.03 -13.32 -7.97
CA TYR A 687 -17.25 -12.51 -8.92
C TYR A 687 -18.19 -11.97 -10.01
N PHE A 688 -17.87 -10.81 -10.58
CA PHE A 688 -18.59 -10.27 -11.74
C PHE A 688 -17.67 -9.46 -12.68
N THR A 689 -18.10 -9.29 -13.93
CA THR A 689 -17.44 -8.42 -14.92
C THR A 689 -18.48 -7.88 -15.90
N LEU A 690 -18.21 -6.72 -16.52
CA LEU A 690 -19.10 -6.02 -17.46
C LEU A 690 -18.58 -6.15 -18.90
N SER A 691 -19.45 -6.01 -19.89
CA SER A 691 -19.01 -5.96 -21.30
C SER A 691 -18.34 -4.61 -21.63
N GLY A 692 -17.41 -4.65 -22.58
CA GLY A 692 -16.74 -3.43 -23.07
C GLY A 692 -17.60 -2.58 -24.01
N ASP A 693 -18.63 -3.19 -24.61
CA ASP A 693 -19.41 -2.67 -25.74
C ASP A 693 -20.92 -2.57 -25.47
N ASP A 694 -21.45 -3.27 -24.46
CA ASP A 694 -22.86 -3.22 -24.05
C ASP A 694 -23.02 -3.09 -22.52
N ALA A 695 -23.56 -1.95 -22.08
CA ALA A 695 -23.82 -1.65 -20.67
C ALA A 695 -25.03 -2.42 -20.07
N GLY A 696 -25.75 -3.17 -20.90
CA GLY A 696 -26.73 -4.18 -20.49
C GLY A 696 -26.12 -5.55 -20.21
N THR A 697 -24.92 -5.84 -20.72
CA THR A 697 -24.30 -7.17 -20.61
C THR A 697 -23.29 -7.27 -19.48
N LEU A 698 -23.49 -8.28 -18.63
CA LEU A 698 -22.61 -8.62 -17.50
C LEU A 698 -22.63 -10.10 -17.20
N TRP A 699 -21.52 -10.60 -16.65
CA TRP A 699 -21.34 -11.97 -16.20
C TRP A 699 -21.16 -12.02 -14.69
N ILE A 700 -21.68 -13.07 -14.06
CA ILE A 700 -21.47 -13.38 -12.64
C ILE A 700 -21.02 -14.84 -12.49
N GLY A 701 -20.17 -15.08 -11.50
CA GLY A 701 -19.65 -16.40 -11.15
C GLY A 701 -19.71 -16.63 -9.65
N PHE A 702 -20.15 -17.82 -9.23
CA PHE A 702 -20.23 -18.21 -7.82
C PHE A 702 -19.17 -19.24 -7.49
N THR A 703 -18.26 -18.94 -6.56
CA THR A 703 -17.14 -19.83 -6.16
C THR A 703 -17.64 -21.21 -5.74
N ASN A 704 -18.70 -21.21 -4.92
CA ASN A 704 -19.30 -22.39 -4.31
C ASN A 704 -20.59 -22.84 -5.02
N GLY A 705 -20.87 -22.33 -6.22
CA GLY A 705 -22.01 -22.74 -7.04
C GLY A 705 -21.98 -24.24 -7.36
N SER A 706 -23.14 -24.90 -7.35
CA SER A 706 -23.25 -26.35 -7.60
C SER A 706 -22.93 -26.73 -9.06
N ASN A 707 -22.67 -28.01 -9.32
CA ASN A 707 -22.47 -28.51 -10.68
C ASN A 707 -23.64 -28.15 -11.60
N GLY A 708 -23.32 -27.76 -12.84
CA GLY A 708 -24.27 -27.14 -13.77
C GLY A 708 -24.82 -25.75 -13.37
N ASN A 709 -24.39 -25.14 -12.26
CA ASN A 709 -24.90 -23.86 -11.75
C ASN A 709 -23.77 -23.02 -11.11
N LYS A 710 -22.87 -22.46 -11.92
CA LYS A 710 -21.69 -21.69 -11.49
C LYS A 710 -21.57 -20.32 -12.14
N VAL A 711 -21.85 -20.20 -13.44
CA VAL A 711 -21.65 -18.98 -14.25
C VAL A 711 -22.95 -18.57 -14.94
N TYR A 712 -23.28 -17.27 -14.89
CA TYR A 712 -24.45 -16.71 -15.55
C TYR A 712 -24.10 -15.42 -16.30
N ARG A 713 -24.87 -15.12 -17.35
CA ARG A 713 -24.80 -13.87 -18.12
C ARG A 713 -26.19 -13.22 -18.18
N SER A 714 -26.24 -11.92 -17.95
CA SER A 714 -27.38 -11.07 -18.29
C SER A 714 -27.02 -10.23 -19.52
N THR A 715 -28.03 -9.84 -20.29
CA THR A 715 -27.94 -8.88 -21.42
C THR A 715 -29.02 -7.79 -21.29
N ASP A 716 -29.50 -7.55 -20.07
CA ASP A 716 -30.59 -6.63 -19.75
C ASP A 716 -30.37 -5.86 -18.43
N GLY A 717 -29.10 -5.70 -18.04
CA GLY A 717 -28.68 -4.96 -16.84
C GLY A 717 -28.89 -5.74 -15.54
N GLY A 718 -29.01 -7.07 -15.59
CA GLY A 718 -29.19 -7.95 -14.43
C GLY A 718 -30.65 -8.22 -14.06
N ALA A 719 -31.59 -7.95 -14.97
CA ALA A 719 -33.01 -8.23 -14.76
C ALA A 719 -33.35 -9.71 -15.03
N THR A 720 -32.69 -10.33 -16.01
CA THR A 720 -32.76 -11.78 -16.27
C THR A 720 -31.36 -12.38 -16.50
N TRP A 721 -31.23 -13.68 -16.23
CA TRP A 721 -29.95 -14.39 -16.25
C TRP A 721 -30.04 -15.69 -17.05
N SER A 722 -29.09 -15.87 -17.96
CA SER A 722 -28.85 -17.11 -18.71
C SER A 722 -27.70 -17.87 -18.08
N ASN A 723 -27.89 -19.16 -17.76
CA ASN A 723 -26.84 -20.02 -17.22
C ASN A 723 -25.87 -20.43 -18.35
N LEU A 724 -24.56 -20.19 -18.15
CA LEU A 724 -23.48 -20.55 -19.08
C LEU A 724 -22.66 -21.77 -18.60
N THR A 725 -23.06 -22.38 -17.49
CA THR A 725 -22.35 -23.51 -16.89
C THR A 725 -22.56 -24.77 -17.72
N THR A 726 -21.49 -25.53 -17.90
CA THR A 726 -21.47 -26.84 -18.55
C THR A 726 -20.71 -27.82 -17.67
N SER A 727 -20.72 -29.11 -18.02
CA SER A 727 -19.94 -30.14 -17.32
C SER A 727 -18.42 -29.89 -17.32
N THR A 728 -17.93 -29.05 -18.25
CA THR A 728 -16.52 -28.63 -18.29
C THR A 728 -16.13 -27.80 -17.06
N LEU A 729 -17.10 -27.21 -16.35
CA LEU A 729 -16.88 -26.48 -15.08
C LEU A 729 -17.24 -27.29 -13.82
N ASP A 730 -17.72 -28.53 -13.95
CA ASP A 730 -18.12 -29.34 -12.79
C ASP A 730 -16.93 -29.62 -11.86
N GLY A 731 -17.16 -29.63 -10.54
CA GLY A 731 -16.12 -29.79 -9.52
C GLY A 731 -15.15 -28.62 -9.34
N ARG A 732 -15.21 -27.56 -10.17
CA ARG A 732 -14.29 -26.41 -10.13
C ARG A 732 -14.87 -25.23 -9.35
N ARG A 733 -14.01 -24.42 -8.73
CA ARG A 733 -14.35 -23.22 -7.95
C ARG A 733 -13.77 -21.98 -8.65
N ILE A 734 -14.62 -21.03 -9.00
CA ILE A 734 -14.24 -19.77 -9.70
C ILE A 734 -13.53 -18.85 -8.71
N TRP A 735 -12.36 -18.36 -9.08
CA TRP A 735 -11.48 -17.51 -8.26
C TRP A 735 -11.04 -16.21 -8.97
N GLY A 736 -11.43 -16.02 -10.22
CA GLY A 736 -11.25 -14.75 -10.93
C GLY A 736 -12.04 -14.75 -12.23
N MET A 737 -12.39 -13.56 -12.73
CA MET A 737 -13.14 -13.40 -13.97
C MET A 737 -12.85 -12.03 -14.59
N ALA A 738 -12.72 -11.98 -15.92
CA ALA A 738 -12.57 -10.73 -16.67
C ALA A 738 -13.17 -10.86 -18.07
N ALA A 739 -13.89 -9.85 -18.53
CA ALA A 739 -14.33 -9.74 -19.93
C ALA A 739 -13.17 -9.27 -20.82
N GLN A 740 -13.12 -9.75 -22.06
CA GLN A 740 -12.23 -9.22 -23.09
C GLN A 740 -12.98 -8.24 -23.98
N PHE A 741 -12.61 -6.96 -23.89
CA PHE A 741 -13.23 -5.91 -24.70
C PHE A 741 -12.87 -6.06 -26.18
N GLY A 742 -13.76 -5.61 -27.07
CA GLY A 742 -13.58 -5.76 -28.51
C GLY A 742 -13.80 -7.19 -29.04
N THR A 743 -14.47 -8.07 -28.29
CA THR A 743 -14.80 -9.44 -28.70
C THR A 743 -16.32 -9.70 -28.65
N ASP A 744 -16.80 -10.76 -29.31
CA ASP A 744 -18.21 -11.17 -29.24
C ASP A 744 -18.51 -11.88 -27.90
N GLY A 745 -18.55 -11.12 -26.82
CA GLY A 745 -18.88 -11.60 -25.47
C GLY A 745 -17.81 -12.51 -24.85
N GLY A 746 -16.53 -12.25 -25.12
CA GLY A 746 -15.40 -12.97 -24.56
C GLY A 746 -15.23 -12.78 -23.06
N VAL A 747 -15.11 -13.88 -22.31
CA VAL A 747 -14.90 -13.87 -20.87
C VAL A 747 -13.92 -14.97 -20.43
N TYR A 748 -12.95 -14.57 -19.61
CA TYR A 748 -12.01 -15.44 -18.92
C TYR A 748 -12.55 -15.84 -17.55
N LEU A 749 -12.26 -17.07 -17.12
CA LEU A 749 -12.43 -17.55 -15.74
C LEU A 749 -11.12 -18.16 -15.25
N ALA A 750 -10.63 -17.70 -14.11
CA ALA A 750 -9.56 -18.35 -13.36
C ALA A 750 -10.16 -19.22 -12.26
N MET A 751 -9.62 -20.41 -12.06
CA MET A 751 -10.06 -21.39 -11.07
C MET A 751 -8.98 -21.62 -10.02
N LEU A 752 -9.39 -21.94 -8.80
CA LEU A 752 -8.55 -22.20 -7.64
C LEU A 752 -7.31 -23.10 -7.86
N ASN A 753 -7.38 -24.03 -8.79
CA ASN A 753 -6.29 -24.97 -9.12
C ASN A 753 -5.40 -24.50 -10.28
N GLY A 754 -5.37 -23.20 -10.56
CA GLY A 754 -4.63 -22.63 -11.69
C GLY A 754 -5.19 -23.00 -13.06
N SER A 755 -6.37 -23.65 -13.14
CA SER A 755 -7.03 -23.85 -14.43
C SER A 755 -7.67 -22.53 -14.87
N VAL A 756 -7.38 -22.11 -16.10
CA VAL A 756 -7.99 -20.94 -16.74
C VAL A 756 -8.83 -21.40 -17.93
N PHE A 757 -10.00 -20.80 -18.08
CA PHE A 757 -10.93 -21.08 -19.17
C PHE A 757 -11.34 -19.79 -19.88
N TYR A 758 -11.67 -19.91 -21.17
CA TYR A 758 -12.23 -18.83 -21.97
C TYR A 758 -13.53 -19.26 -22.64
N ARG A 759 -14.45 -18.31 -22.87
CA ARG A 759 -15.63 -18.50 -23.70
C ARG A 759 -16.04 -17.20 -24.36
N ASN A 760 -16.50 -17.27 -25.62
CA ASN A 760 -17.24 -16.20 -26.28
C ASN A 760 -18.63 -16.67 -26.73
N ASN A 761 -19.45 -15.80 -27.31
CA ASN A 761 -20.83 -16.09 -27.72
C ASN A 761 -20.95 -17.14 -28.84
N SER A 762 -19.93 -17.28 -29.68
CA SER A 762 -19.88 -18.28 -30.76
C SER A 762 -19.55 -19.69 -30.27
N MET A 763 -18.98 -19.83 -29.08
CA MET A 763 -18.52 -21.12 -28.54
C MET A 763 -19.65 -21.91 -27.87
N PRO A 764 -19.76 -23.23 -28.16
CA PRO A 764 -20.74 -24.09 -27.50
C PRO A 764 -20.38 -24.39 -26.05
N ASP A 765 -19.10 -24.33 -25.68
CA ASP A 765 -18.56 -24.68 -24.37
C ASP A 765 -17.30 -23.85 -24.03
N TRP A 766 -16.87 -23.91 -22.78
CA TRP A 766 -15.63 -23.32 -22.27
C TRP A 766 -14.39 -24.03 -22.85
N ALA A 767 -13.41 -23.25 -23.28
CA ALA A 767 -12.12 -23.74 -23.76
C ALA A 767 -11.07 -23.71 -22.64
N PRO A 768 -10.32 -24.81 -22.38
CA PRO A 768 -9.22 -24.81 -21.42
C PRO A 768 -8.02 -24.04 -21.96
N TRP A 769 -7.32 -23.33 -21.07
CA TRP A 769 -6.38 -22.27 -21.47
C TRP A 769 -5.22 -22.06 -20.46
N SER A 770 -4.72 -23.14 -19.86
CA SER A 770 -3.81 -23.13 -18.69
C SER A 770 -2.37 -23.58 -18.96
N ASP A 771 -2.02 -23.92 -20.21
CA ASP A 771 -0.67 -24.34 -20.60
C ASP A 771 0.37 -23.27 -20.26
N GLY A 772 1.48 -23.67 -19.62
CA GLY A 772 2.56 -22.78 -19.16
C GLY A 772 2.50 -22.42 -17.66
N LEU A 773 1.32 -22.42 -17.03
CA LEU A 773 1.20 -22.17 -15.58
C LEU A 773 1.71 -23.37 -14.75
N PRO A 774 2.26 -23.18 -13.55
CA PRO A 774 2.51 -24.27 -12.59
C PRO A 774 1.23 -24.87 -11.99
N VAL A 775 1.23 -26.15 -11.62
CA VAL A 775 0.05 -26.91 -11.15
C VAL A 775 -0.49 -26.39 -9.82
N SER A 776 0.39 -25.85 -8.96
CA SER A 776 0.05 -25.21 -7.69
C SER A 776 -0.44 -23.75 -7.80
N THR A 777 -0.61 -23.19 -9.00
CA THR A 777 -1.01 -21.77 -9.17
C THR A 777 -2.34 -21.43 -8.48
N GLU A 778 -2.36 -20.43 -7.60
CA GLU A 778 -3.57 -19.94 -6.93
C GLU A 778 -3.94 -18.52 -7.42
N PRO A 779 -4.99 -18.34 -8.25
CA PRO A 779 -5.36 -17.02 -8.79
C PRO A 779 -5.73 -15.97 -7.73
N LEU A 780 -5.15 -14.78 -7.84
CA LEU A 780 -5.58 -13.57 -7.14
C LEU A 780 -6.49 -12.72 -8.05
N ARG A 781 -6.01 -12.36 -9.24
CA ARG A 781 -6.73 -11.48 -10.17
C ARG A 781 -6.31 -11.75 -11.61
N ILE A 782 -7.27 -11.75 -12.53
CA ILE A 782 -7.04 -11.86 -13.97
C ILE A 782 -7.43 -10.53 -14.65
N VAL A 783 -6.55 -9.96 -15.48
CA VAL A 783 -6.73 -8.62 -16.06
C VAL A 783 -6.17 -8.57 -17.50
N PRO A 784 -6.96 -8.18 -18.52
CA PRO A 784 -6.45 -7.92 -19.87
C PRO A 784 -5.52 -6.71 -19.93
N PHE A 785 -4.43 -6.80 -20.70
CA PHE A 785 -3.50 -5.70 -21.01
C PHE A 785 -3.46 -5.46 -22.53
N TYR A 786 -4.31 -4.55 -23.01
CA TYR A 786 -4.56 -4.38 -24.44
C TYR A 786 -3.34 -3.84 -25.22
N LYS A 787 -2.53 -2.94 -24.63
CA LYS A 787 -1.27 -2.45 -25.23
C LYS A 787 -0.31 -3.60 -25.56
N GLY A 788 -0.17 -4.58 -24.67
CA GLY A 788 0.67 -5.76 -24.92
C GLY A 788 0.02 -6.81 -25.81
N GLY A 789 -1.31 -6.73 -26.04
CA GLY A 789 -2.08 -7.83 -26.60
C GLY A 789 -2.12 -9.06 -25.67
N MET A 790 -1.99 -8.84 -24.35
CA MET A 790 -1.85 -9.87 -23.32
C MET A 790 -3.05 -9.90 -22.36
N VAL A 791 -3.12 -10.95 -21.54
CA VAL A 791 -3.89 -11.00 -20.30
C VAL A 791 -2.99 -11.54 -19.20
N ARG A 792 -3.10 -10.94 -18.02
CA ARG A 792 -2.26 -11.19 -16.85
C ARG A 792 -3.03 -11.90 -15.76
N LEU A 793 -2.32 -12.77 -15.04
CA LEU A 793 -2.80 -13.52 -13.90
C LEU A 793 -1.83 -13.25 -12.74
N ALA A 794 -2.26 -12.40 -11.82
CA ALA A 794 -1.62 -12.30 -10.51
C ALA A 794 -2.08 -13.46 -9.64
N THR A 795 -1.21 -13.94 -8.76
CA THR A 795 -1.41 -15.17 -7.98
C THR A 795 -1.01 -14.98 -6.52
N TRP A 796 -1.69 -15.68 -5.61
CA TRP A 796 -1.40 -15.66 -4.17
C TRP A 796 -0.06 -16.33 -3.81
N ASN A 797 0.61 -17.00 -4.76
CA ASN A 797 1.79 -17.80 -4.43
C ASN A 797 2.93 -17.80 -5.44
N LEU A 798 2.70 -17.44 -6.71
CA LEU A 798 3.69 -17.54 -7.79
C LEU A 798 3.82 -16.23 -8.59
N ALA A 799 3.56 -15.10 -7.93
CA ALA A 799 3.54 -13.74 -8.47
C ALA A 799 2.72 -13.57 -9.77
N VAL A 800 3.25 -12.87 -10.79
CA VAL A 800 2.52 -12.47 -12.00
C VAL A 800 2.93 -13.32 -13.21
N TRP A 801 1.93 -13.83 -13.92
CA TRP A 801 2.05 -14.54 -15.19
C TRP A 801 1.25 -13.81 -16.27
N GLU A 802 1.64 -13.96 -17.54
CA GLU A 802 0.85 -13.43 -18.66
C GLU A 802 0.80 -14.38 -19.85
N ARG A 803 -0.14 -14.10 -20.76
CA ARG A 803 -0.33 -14.83 -22.02
C ARG A 803 -0.92 -13.90 -23.08
N PRO A 804 -0.62 -14.08 -24.38
CA PRO A 804 -1.36 -13.39 -25.45
C PRO A 804 -2.87 -13.63 -25.34
N LEU A 805 -3.69 -12.61 -25.62
CA LEU A 805 -5.15 -12.71 -25.60
C LEU A 805 -5.65 -13.91 -26.44
N PHE A 806 -6.74 -14.54 -25.98
CA PHE A 806 -7.30 -15.76 -26.59
C PHE A 806 -7.65 -15.56 -28.07
N GLU A 807 -8.25 -14.41 -28.38
CA GLU A 807 -8.52 -13.94 -29.73
C GLU A 807 -8.21 -12.43 -29.83
N PRO A 808 -8.05 -11.84 -31.03
CA PRO A 808 -7.77 -10.41 -31.16
C PRO A 808 -8.95 -9.56 -30.68
N SER A 809 -8.67 -8.54 -29.87
CA SER A 809 -9.63 -7.47 -29.59
C SER A 809 -9.78 -6.53 -30.79
N ALA A 810 -11.02 -6.20 -31.14
CA ALA A 810 -11.31 -5.08 -32.03
C ALA A 810 -10.91 -3.75 -31.39
N LEU A 811 -10.46 -2.80 -32.21
CA LEU A 811 -10.12 -1.45 -31.81
C LEU A 811 -11.36 -0.72 -31.26
N ILE A 812 -11.29 -0.23 -30.03
CA ILE A 812 -12.33 0.64 -29.44
C ILE A 812 -11.66 1.93 -28.95
N ALA A 813 -11.94 3.04 -29.64
CA ALA A 813 -11.44 4.35 -29.27
C ALA A 813 -12.16 4.86 -28.01
N ASP A 814 -11.40 5.27 -27.00
CA ASP A 814 -11.93 6.00 -25.84
C ASP A 814 -10.85 6.89 -25.23
N PHE A 815 -11.27 7.94 -24.51
CA PHE A 815 -10.32 8.88 -23.90
C PHE A 815 -10.89 9.57 -22.66
N ALA A 816 -10.00 9.88 -21.72
CA ALA A 816 -10.33 10.68 -20.55
C ALA A 816 -9.74 12.10 -20.65
N ALA A 817 -10.36 13.02 -19.93
CA ALA A 817 -9.82 14.35 -19.61
C ALA A 817 -9.48 14.42 -18.11
N ALA A 818 -8.84 15.48 -17.68
CA ALA A 818 -8.56 15.68 -16.24
C ALA A 818 -9.85 15.79 -15.39
N PHE A 819 -10.86 16.50 -15.90
CA PHE A 819 -12.12 16.82 -15.21
C PHE A 819 -13.27 16.94 -16.21
N GLY A 820 -14.52 16.96 -15.73
CA GLY A 820 -15.72 17.13 -16.57
C GLY A 820 -16.15 18.58 -16.85
N VAL A 821 -15.66 19.52 -16.04
CA VAL A 821 -15.88 20.97 -16.23
C VAL A 821 -14.56 21.69 -15.99
N PHE A 822 -14.19 22.59 -16.91
CA PHE A 822 -13.01 23.45 -16.81
C PHE A 822 -13.47 24.87 -16.50
N TYR A 823 -13.14 25.41 -15.34
CA TYR A 823 -13.81 26.62 -14.81
C TYR A 823 -13.27 27.96 -15.35
N CYS A 824 -12.15 27.91 -16.07
CA CYS A 824 -11.40 29.06 -16.54
C CYS A 824 -11.07 28.93 -18.04
N PRO A 825 -11.61 29.79 -18.91
CA PRO A 825 -11.10 29.94 -20.28
C PRO A 825 -9.63 30.33 -20.22
N GLY A 826 -8.78 29.58 -20.93
CA GLY A 826 -7.32 29.70 -20.83
C GLY A 826 -6.63 28.52 -20.14
N ASP A 827 -7.33 27.77 -19.28
CA ASP A 827 -6.74 26.60 -18.61
C ASP A 827 -6.30 25.52 -19.62
N SER A 828 -5.17 24.88 -19.31
CA SER A 828 -4.64 23.75 -20.07
C SER A 828 -5.35 22.45 -19.70
N VAL A 829 -6.18 21.93 -20.60
CA VAL A 829 -6.83 20.62 -20.45
C VAL A 829 -5.91 19.53 -20.98
N ARG A 830 -5.49 18.61 -20.10
CA ARG A 830 -4.83 17.36 -20.50
C ARG A 830 -5.88 16.31 -20.84
N PHE A 831 -5.76 15.72 -22.02
CA PHE A 831 -6.47 14.51 -22.41
C PHE A 831 -5.51 13.31 -22.41
N VAL A 832 -6.06 12.12 -22.22
CA VAL A 832 -5.32 10.85 -22.29
C VAL A 832 -6.10 9.81 -23.07
N ASP A 833 -5.39 9.05 -23.89
CA ASP A 833 -5.91 7.81 -24.46
C ASP A 833 -6.33 6.81 -23.35
N HIS A 834 -7.43 6.12 -23.56
CA HIS A 834 -7.89 4.99 -22.74
C HIS A 834 -8.46 3.88 -23.65
N SER A 835 -8.04 3.85 -24.91
CA SER A 835 -8.60 2.96 -25.94
C SER A 835 -8.20 1.49 -25.73
N VAL A 836 -9.04 0.59 -26.22
CA VAL A 836 -8.69 -0.82 -26.43
C VAL A 836 -7.91 -0.89 -27.73
N ALA A 837 -6.58 -0.79 -27.65
CA ALA A 837 -5.68 -0.74 -28.80
C ALA A 837 -4.33 -1.39 -28.47
N GLY A 838 -3.64 -1.92 -29.50
CA GLY A 838 -2.30 -2.48 -29.38
C GLY A 838 -1.19 -1.42 -29.41
N PRO A 839 0.09 -1.86 -29.47
CA PRO A 839 1.24 -0.97 -29.35
C PRO A 839 1.57 -0.26 -30.69
N GLY A 840 0.90 -0.63 -31.79
CA GLY A 840 1.04 -0.02 -33.10
C GLY A 840 0.00 1.08 -33.37
N ALA A 841 -0.83 1.41 -32.39
CA ALA A 841 -1.89 2.40 -32.50
C ALA A 841 -1.33 3.82 -32.75
N THR A 842 -2.06 4.57 -33.58
CA THR A 842 -1.77 5.97 -33.91
C THR A 842 -2.99 6.84 -33.64
N TYR A 843 -2.76 8.07 -33.20
CA TYR A 843 -3.79 8.96 -32.66
C TYR A 843 -3.98 10.16 -33.57
N THR A 844 -5.24 10.55 -33.79
CA THR A 844 -5.60 11.81 -34.45
C THR A 844 -6.70 12.48 -33.65
N TRP A 845 -6.38 13.64 -33.09
CA TRP A 845 -7.29 14.44 -32.28
C TRP A 845 -7.81 15.66 -33.03
N SER A 846 -9.06 16.02 -32.77
CA SER A 846 -9.66 17.28 -33.18
C SER A 846 -10.25 17.98 -31.96
N PHE A 847 -9.84 19.24 -31.77
CA PHE A 847 -10.26 20.13 -30.69
C PHE A 847 -10.82 21.44 -31.30
N PRO A 848 -12.07 21.44 -31.84
CA PRO A 848 -12.67 22.65 -32.40
C PRO A 848 -12.72 23.76 -31.34
N GLY A 849 -12.16 24.92 -31.64
CA GLY A 849 -12.05 26.05 -30.68
C GLY A 849 -10.91 25.94 -29.65
N GLY A 850 -10.19 24.81 -29.62
CA GLY A 850 -9.01 24.61 -28.79
C GLY A 850 -7.71 25.03 -29.48
N THR A 851 -6.66 25.25 -28.69
CA THR A 851 -5.28 25.47 -29.16
C THR A 851 -4.35 24.46 -28.47
N PRO A 852 -3.67 23.57 -29.22
CA PRO A 852 -3.79 23.36 -30.67
C PRO A 852 -5.15 22.78 -31.07
N ALA A 853 -5.62 23.10 -32.27
CA ALA A 853 -6.92 22.63 -32.78
C ALA A 853 -6.92 21.16 -33.21
N THR A 854 -5.74 20.56 -33.36
CA THR A 854 -5.53 19.13 -33.64
C THR A 854 -4.23 18.68 -32.97
N SER A 855 -4.10 17.38 -32.68
CA SER A 855 -2.83 16.77 -32.25
C SER A 855 -2.74 15.31 -32.75
N THR A 856 -1.52 14.77 -32.79
CA THR A 856 -1.21 13.35 -32.99
C THR A 856 -0.59 12.70 -31.75
N ASP A 857 -0.44 13.44 -30.65
CA ASP A 857 0.14 12.96 -29.40
C ASP A 857 -0.83 12.02 -28.68
N LYS A 858 -0.31 11.05 -27.92
CA LYS A 858 -1.16 10.17 -27.08
C LYS A 858 -1.78 10.90 -25.88
N TYR A 859 -1.10 11.93 -25.39
CA TYR A 859 -1.48 12.70 -24.18
C TYR A 859 -1.48 14.22 -24.44
N PRO A 860 -2.34 14.73 -25.34
CA PRO A 860 -2.30 16.14 -25.74
C PRO A 860 -2.78 17.07 -24.64
N VAL A 861 -2.24 18.29 -24.65
CA VAL A 861 -2.63 19.40 -23.76
C VAL A 861 -3.19 20.53 -24.61
N VAL A 862 -4.39 21.02 -24.28
CA VAL A 862 -5.18 21.91 -25.12
C VAL A 862 -5.79 23.04 -24.29
N VAL A 863 -5.70 24.27 -24.79
CA VAL A 863 -6.27 25.47 -24.18
C VAL A 863 -7.51 25.93 -24.94
N TYR A 864 -8.60 26.21 -24.23
CA TYR A 864 -9.82 26.80 -24.79
C TYR A 864 -10.00 28.24 -24.31
N ALA A 865 -9.89 29.21 -25.22
CA ALA A 865 -9.84 30.64 -24.89
C ALA A 865 -11.21 31.29 -24.58
N ALA A 866 -12.32 30.56 -24.69
CA ALA A 866 -13.66 31.06 -24.41
C ALA A 866 -14.50 30.01 -23.65
N PRO A 867 -15.43 30.43 -22.77
CA PRO A 867 -16.44 29.53 -22.21
C PRO A 867 -17.29 28.93 -23.33
N GLY A 868 -17.67 27.66 -23.17
CA GLY A 868 -18.47 26.96 -24.17
C GLY A 868 -18.43 25.45 -24.03
N THR A 869 -19.10 24.82 -24.98
CA THR A 869 -19.25 23.37 -25.07
C THR A 869 -18.55 22.94 -26.36
N TYR A 870 -17.55 22.07 -26.25
CA TYR A 870 -16.66 21.71 -27.36
C TYR A 870 -16.64 20.19 -27.56
N ASP A 871 -16.91 19.73 -28.79
CA ASP A 871 -16.85 18.31 -29.12
C ASP A 871 -15.40 17.89 -29.41
N VAL A 872 -14.78 17.23 -28.44
CA VAL A 872 -13.46 16.63 -28.58
C VAL A 872 -13.62 15.30 -29.29
N THR A 873 -12.82 15.10 -30.35
CA THR A 873 -12.81 13.86 -31.12
C THR A 873 -11.44 13.22 -31.05
N LEU A 874 -11.39 11.94 -30.67
CA LEU A 874 -10.24 11.07 -30.86
C LEU A 874 -10.58 10.03 -31.92
N THR A 875 -9.79 9.97 -33.00
CA THR A 875 -9.72 8.84 -33.90
C THR A 875 -8.45 8.06 -33.61
N VAL A 876 -8.59 6.77 -33.29
CA VAL A 876 -7.45 5.85 -33.18
C VAL A 876 -7.37 5.02 -34.46
N THR A 877 -6.16 4.75 -34.95
CA THR A 877 -5.92 3.91 -36.13
C THR A 877 -4.82 2.89 -35.84
N GLU A 878 -5.12 1.61 -36.03
CA GLU A 878 -4.16 0.52 -35.91
C GLU A 878 -4.39 -0.50 -37.04
N ASN A 879 -3.31 -1.01 -37.66
CA ASN A 879 -3.36 -2.00 -38.73
C ASN A 879 -4.28 -1.66 -39.93
N GLY A 880 -4.54 -0.37 -40.17
CA GLY A 880 -5.44 0.13 -41.23
C GLY A 880 -6.93 0.12 -40.88
N VAL A 881 -7.29 -0.29 -39.66
CA VAL A 881 -8.62 -0.12 -39.06
C VAL A 881 -8.61 1.15 -38.21
N SER A 882 -9.73 1.88 -38.19
CA SER A 882 -9.89 3.07 -37.35
C SER A 882 -11.22 3.02 -36.62
N ASP A 883 -11.22 3.48 -35.37
CA ASP A 883 -12.43 3.77 -34.60
C ASP A 883 -12.39 5.22 -34.09
N THR A 884 -13.52 5.79 -33.68
CA THR A 884 -13.61 7.20 -33.31
C THR A 884 -14.58 7.45 -32.17
N ARG A 885 -14.08 8.14 -31.14
CA ARG A 885 -14.86 8.60 -30.00
C ARG A 885 -15.03 10.11 -30.05
N VAL A 886 -16.24 10.57 -29.76
CA VAL A 886 -16.55 11.99 -29.52
C VAL A 886 -17.03 12.12 -28.07
N ARG A 887 -16.44 13.05 -27.32
CA ARG A 887 -16.91 13.44 -25.98
C ARG A 887 -16.93 14.96 -25.88
N THR A 888 -17.93 15.46 -25.16
CA THR A 888 -18.14 16.90 -25.01
C THR A 888 -17.35 17.44 -23.81
N ALA A 889 -16.40 18.33 -24.06
CA ALA A 889 -15.71 19.12 -23.05
C ALA A 889 -16.52 20.38 -22.71
N VAL A 890 -16.72 20.65 -21.42
CA VAL A 890 -17.42 21.87 -20.96
C VAL A 890 -16.41 22.82 -20.33
N VAL A 891 -16.21 23.97 -20.98
CA VAL A 891 -15.44 25.10 -20.43
C VAL A 891 -16.46 26.06 -19.84
N GLY A 892 -16.61 26.03 -18.52
CA GLY A 892 -17.53 26.87 -17.79
C GLY A 892 -17.08 28.33 -17.74
N SER A 893 -18.06 29.22 -17.61
CA SER A 893 -17.89 30.53 -16.98
C SER A 893 -18.64 30.47 -15.66
N VAL A 894 -17.92 30.40 -14.54
CA VAL A 894 -18.56 30.59 -13.23
C VAL A 894 -18.87 32.09 -13.12
N GLY A 895 -20.15 32.46 -13.19
CA GLY A 895 -20.56 33.84 -12.98
C GLY A 895 -20.08 34.34 -11.61
N GLY A 896 -19.52 35.55 -11.56
CA GLY A 896 -18.91 36.08 -10.35
C GLY A 896 -19.90 36.22 -9.19
N THR A 897 -19.42 35.99 -7.97
CA THR A 897 -20.14 36.36 -6.75
C THR A 897 -20.24 37.88 -6.70
N THR A 898 -21.45 38.43 -6.69
CA THR A 898 -21.66 39.88 -6.60
C THR A 898 -21.08 40.42 -5.29
N ALA A 899 -20.24 41.46 -5.38
CA ALA A 899 -19.69 42.13 -4.21
C ALA A 899 -20.80 42.81 -3.36
N PRO A 900 -20.67 42.87 -2.02
CA PRO A 900 -19.48 42.55 -1.25
C PRO A 900 -19.32 41.07 -0.87
N VAL A 901 -18.08 40.57 -0.94
CA VAL A 901 -17.68 39.29 -0.36
C VAL A 901 -16.85 39.56 0.89
N VAL A 902 -17.24 38.95 2.02
CA VAL A 902 -16.53 39.06 3.30
C VAL A 902 -16.13 37.66 3.76
N GLU A 903 -14.87 37.50 4.14
CA GLU A 903 -14.31 36.28 4.69
C GLU A 903 -13.46 36.58 5.93
N GLY A 904 -13.64 35.79 6.98
CA GLY A 904 -12.96 35.91 8.28
C GLY A 904 -12.64 34.56 8.92
N PHE A 905 -12.73 33.47 8.15
CA PHE A 905 -12.20 32.14 8.46
C PHE A 905 -12.77 31.43 9.70
N GLU A 906 -13.79 32.00 10.35
CA GLU A 906 -14.47 31.45 11.53
C GLU A 906 -15.09 30.06 11.30
N SER A 907 -15.37 29.68 10.05
CA SER A 907 -15.79 28.32 9.66
C SER A 907 -14.75 27.24 9.99
N GLY A 908 -13.46 27.61 10.07
CA GLY A 908 -12.34 26.66 10.13
C GLY A 908 -11.93 26.08 8.78
N ALA A 909 -12.50 26.56 7.67
CA ALA A 909 -12.19 26.11 6.32
C ALA A 909 -12.29 27.27 5.32
N PHE A 910 -11.43 27.26 4.30
CA PHE A 910 -11.56 28.17 3.16
C PHE A 910 -12.89 27.95 2.42
N ARG A 911 -13.36 28.98 1.71
CA ARG A 911 -14.56 28.86 0.88
C ARG A 911 -14.33 27.87 -0.26
N SER A 912 -15.38 27.13 -0.62
CA SER A 912 -15.33 26.13 -1.69
C SER A 912 -15.15 26.70 -3.10
N ASP A 913 -15.26 28.03 -3.28
CA ASP A 913 -15.00 28.74 -4.54
C ASP A 913 -13.58 29.30 -4.64
N TRP A 914 -12.74 29.12 -3.61
CA TRP A 914 -11.34 29.58 -3.62
C TRP A 914 -10.41 28.48 -4.14
N THR A 915 -9.36 28.87 -4.88
CA THR A 915 -8.43 27.95 -5.55
C THR A 915 -7.00 28.22 -5.12
N PHE A 916 -6.21 27.17 -4.93
CA PHE A 916 -4.79 27.29 -4.56
C PHE A 916 -3.90 27.02 -5.76
N ARG A 917 -2.84 27.82 -5.93
CA ARG A 917 -1.81 27.64 -6.96
C ARG A 917 -0.41 27.74 -6.35
N SER A 918 0.53 26.97 -6.90
CA SER A 918 1.93 26.95 -6.48
C SER A 918 2.82 26.84 -7.71
N ASP A 919 3.81 27.72 -7.82
CA ASP A 919 4.87 27.66 -8.86
C ASP A 919 6.02 26.73 -8.43
N ALA A 920 6.01 26.24 -7.19
CA ALA A 920 6.96 25.27 -6.66
C ALA A 920 6.57 23.80 -6.94
N GLY A 921 5.36 23.54 -7.46
CA GLY A 921 4.85 22.19 -7.71
C GLY A 921 4.46 21.40 -6.45
N THR A 922 4.33 22.10 -5.32
CA THR A 922 4.03 21.57 -3.99
C THR A 922 2.53 21.59 -3.66
N THR A 923 2.14 20.90 -2.59
CA THR A 923 0.86 21.16 -1.92
C THR A 923 0.94 22.49 -1.17
N SER A 924 -0.03 23.38 -1.39
CA SER A 924 -0.09 24.72 -0.79
C SER A 924 0.10 24.71 0.74
N ALA A 925 1.00 25.55 1.24
CA ALA A 925 1.25 25.77 2.66
C ALA A 925 0.34 26.83 3.31
N TRP A 926 -0.50 27.53 2.53
CA TRP A 926 -1.61 28.32 3.06
C TRP A 926 -2.60 27.44 3.82
N ALA A 927 -2.88 27.79 5.08
CA ALA A 927 -3.81 27.07 5.95
C ALA A 927 -4.71 28.03 6.74
N ILE A 928 -5.73 27.49 7.42
CA ILE A 928 -6.47 28.20 8.48
C ILE A 928 -5.86 27.84 9.82
N THR A 929 -5.76 28.81 10.73
CA THR A 929 -5.22 28.63 12.08
C THR A 929 -6.15 29.24 13.12
N ASP A 930 -6.16 28.65 14.32
CA ASP A 930 -6.86 29.13 15.52
C ASP A 930 -5.92 29.79 16.53
N GLN A 931 -4.63 29.93 16.20
CA GLN A 931 -3.62 30.51 17.09
C GLN A 931 -3.77 32.04 17.23
N ALA A 932 -4.35 32.71 16.23
CA ALA A 932 -4.64 34.14 16.26
C ALA A 932 -5.73 34.53 15.26
N GLY A 933 -6.42 35.65 15.55
CA GLY A 933 -7.33 36.35 14.64
C GLY A 933 -7.13 37.87 14.70
N GLY A 934 -7.55 38.55 13.64
CA GLY A 934 -7.46 39.99 13.41
C GLY A 934 -7.85 40.84 14.63
N PHE A 935 -6.90 41.62 15.14
CA PHE A 935 -7.05 42.49 16.31
C PHE A 935 -7.59 41.79 17.58
N GLY A 936 -7.52 40.46 17.66
CA GLY A 936 -8.18 39.68 18.72
C GLY A 936 -9.71 39.79 18.74
N SER A 937 -10.33 40.14 17.61
CA SER A 937 -11.79 40.26 17.44
C SER A 937 -12.41 39.02 16.78
N SER A 938 -11.61 38.28 16.03
CA SER A 938 -11.86 36.95 15.43
C SER A 938 -11.11 35.86 16.20
N THR A 939 -11.51 34.60 16.02
CA THR A 939 -10.86 33.43 16.63
C THR A 939 -9.93 32.68 15.69
N ARG A 940 -10.01 32.97 14.39
CA ARG A 940 -9.22 32.32 13.33
C ARG A 940 -8.68 33.34 12.35
N SER A 941 -7.72 32.92 11.53
CA SER A 941 -7.22 33.64 10.37
C SER A 941 -6.65 32.65 9.35
N MET A 942 -6.39 33.09 8.11
CA MET A 942 -5.49 32.33 7.23
C MET A 942 -4.05 32.72 7.50
N TRP A 943 -3.13 31.77 7.35
CA TRP A 943 -1.71 31.98 7.59
C TRP A 943 -0.84 31.19 6.63
N PHE A 944 0.41 31.61 6.52
CA PHE A 944 1.47 30.94 5.79
C PHE A 944 2.67 30.72 6.73
N ASN A 945 3.14 29.47 6.84
CA ASN A 945 4.24 29.09 7.73
C ASN A 945 5.61 29.31 7.07
N ASN A 946 5.98 30.58 6.84
CA ASN A 946 7.31 30.97 6.34
C ASN A 946 8.47 30.66 7.31
N TYR A 947 8.17 30.20 8.53
CA TYR A 947 9.17 29.81 9.52
C TYR A 947 9.73 28.40 9.22
N ASP A 948 8.85 27.42 8.94
CA ASP A 948 9.26 26.05 8.61
C ASP A 948 9.29 25.77 7.08
N VAL A 949 8.65 26.60 6.25
CA VAL A 949 8.54 26.42 4.79
C VAL A 949 9.31 27.51 4.05
N ASP A 950 10.19 27.10 3.15
CA ASP A 950 10.89 27.97 2.19
C ASP A 950 10.47 27.66 0.76
N LEU A 951 10.04 28.70 0.04
CA LEU A 951 9.68 28.61 -1.38
C LEU A 951 10.89 28.87 -2.30
N GLY A 952 12.06 29.23 -1.75
CA GLY A 952 13.27 29.49 -2.54
C GLY A 952 13.13 30.68 -3.49
N GLY A 953 12.19 31.60 -3.21
CA GLY A 953 11.82 32.71 -4.10
C GLY A 953 10.75 32.39 -5.17
N ALA A 954 10.22 31.16 -5.20
CA ALA A 954 8.96 30.85 -5.88
C ALA A 954 7.77 31.46 -5.11
N TYR A 955 6.54 31.21 -5.58
CA TYR A 955 5.33 31.77 -4.97
C TYR A 955 4.20 30.75 -4.79
N GLU A 956 3.36 30.99 -3.78
CA GLU A 956 2.10 30.28 -3.56
C GLU A 956 0.95 31.25 -3.35
N GLU A 957 -0.20 30.92 -3.94
CA GLU A 957 -1.35 31.82 -4.04
C GLU A 957 -2.65 31.18 -3.56
N VAL A 958 -3.47 32.01 -2.89
CA VAL A 958 -4.88 31.76 -2.65
C VAL A 958 -5.69 32.68 -3.55
N TRP A 959 -6.32 32.12 -4.58
CA TRP A 959 -7.24 32.81 -5.48
C TRP A 959 -8.64 32.81 -4.86
N THR A 960 -9.27 33.97 -4.79
CA THR A 960 -10.68 34.08 -4.41
C THR A 960 -11.56 33.42 -5.48
N GLY A 961 -12.82 33.14 -5.13
CA GLY A 961 -13.86 32.98 -6.14
C GLY A 961 -13.95 34.21 -7.04
N LYS A 962 -14.45 34.03 -8.26
CA LYS A 962 -14.71 35.15 -9.18
C LYS A 962 -15.68 36.15 -8.54
N LEU A 963 -15.41 37.43 -8.73
CA LEU A 963 -16.21 38.57 -8.29
C LEU A 963 -16.93 39.19 -9.47
N ASP A 964 -18.22 39.48 -9.31
CA ASP A 964 -18.98 40.29 -10.25
C ASP A 964 -18.95 41.76 -9.80
N LEU A 965 -18.19 42.57 -10.55
CA LEU A 965 -18.07 44.01 -10.42
C LEU A 965 -18.83 44.76 -11.54
N SER A 966 -19.70 44.10 -12.30
CA SER A 966 -20.44 44.72 -13.42
C SER A 966 -21.28 45.94 -13.02
N ALA A 967 -21.73 45.99 -11.77
CA ALA A 967 -22.45 47.12 -11.17
C ALA A 967 -21.59 47.98 -10.21
N ALA A 968 -20.30 47.69 -10.07
CA ALA A 968 -19.42 48.37 -9.12
C ALA A 968 -18.98 49.76 -9.59
N GLN A 969 -18.76 50.64 -8.62
CA GLN A 969 -18.00 51.88 -8.78
C GLN A 969 -17.11 52.06 -7.54
N GLY A 970 -15.82 52.34 -7.75
CA GLY A 970 -14.83 52.49 -6.69
C GLY A 970 -14.57 51.19 -5.92
N ALA A 971 -14.57 50.03 -6.59
CA ALA A 971 -14.32 48.75 -5.92
C ALA A 971 -12.96 48.72 -5.18
N PHE A 972 -12.87 47.94 -4.09
CA PHE A 972 -11.64 47.74 -3.33
C PHE A 972 -11.63 46.41 -2.57
N VAL A 973 -10.45 45.93 -2.21
CA VAL A 973 -10.25 44.90 -1.19
C VAL A 973 -9.65 45.54 0.05
N ALA A 974 -10.12 45.16 1.23
CA ALA A 974 -9.48 45.46 2.51
C ALA A 974 -9.23 44.15 3.28
N PHE A 975 -8.15 44.09 4.04
CA PHE A 975 -7.78 42.93 4.84
C PHE A 975 -6.95 43.36 6.05
N ASP A 976 -6.96 42.54 7.08
CA ASP A 976 -6.08 42.66 8.24
C ASP A 976 -4.86 41.76 8.03
N VAL A 977 -3.67 42.27 8.32
CA VAL A 977 -2.40 41.56 8.16
C VAL A 977 -1.57 41.67 9.44
N ALA A 978 -0.86 40.59 9.78
CA ALA A 978 0.19 40.61 10.79
C ALA A 978 1.41 39.79 10.35
N TYR A 979 2.60 40.34 10.55
CA TYR A 979 3.87 39.75 10.14
C TYR A 979 5.02 40.22 11.05
N SER A 980 5.95 39.31 11.33
CA SER A 980 7.27 39.64 11.88
C SER A 980 8.34 39.13 10.93
N ARG A 981 9.51 39.78 10.91
CA ARG A 981 10.68 39.29 10.17
C ARG A 981 11.48 38.34 11.05
N TYR A 982 12.05 37.27 10.49
CA TYR A 982 13.06 36.48 11.21
C TYR A 982 14.33 37.32 11.50
N GLY A 983 14.85 38.00 10.47
CA GLY A 983 15.92 38.99 10.59
C GLY A 983 16.86 39.00 9.40
N GLY A 984 17.64 40.08 9.25
CA GLY A 984 18.69 40.17 8.23
C GLY A 984 18.14 40.09 6.79
N GLN A 985 18.65 39.13 6.01
CA GLN A 985 18.32 38.91 4.60
C GLN A 985 17.09 38.03 4.37
N TYR A 986 16.55 37.41 5.44
CA TYR A 986 15.34 36.59 5.38
C TYR A 986 14.12 37.51 5.45
N SER A 987 13.36 37.52 4.36
CA SER A 987 12.27 38.48 4.13
C SER A 987 11.28 37.91 3.13
N ASP A 988 10.07 37.67 3.59
CA ASP A 988 8.96 37.22 2.75
C ASP A 988 8.18 38.44 2.21
N THR A 989 7.19 38.18 1.34
CA THR A 989 6.32 39.23 0.80
C THR A 989 4.87 38.80 0.77
N LEU A 990 3.95 39.72 1.07
CA LEU A 990 2.53 39.58 0.75
C LEU A 990 2.21 40.39 -0.51
N GLY A 991 1.79 39.70 -1.56
CA GLY A 991 1.21 40.29 -2.77
C GLY A 991 -0.32 40.23 -2.76
N VAL A 992 -0.97 41.25 -3.33
CA VAL A 992 -2.36 41.13 -3.79
C VAL A 992 -2.40 41.43 -5.28
N LEU A 993 -2.93 40.47 -6.04
CA LEU A 993 -3.01 40.52 -7.49
C LEU A 993 -4.47 40.47 -7.93
N ALA A 994 -4.75 40.94 -9.14
CA ALA A 994 -6.05 40.78 -9.78
C ALA A 994 -5.92 40.29 -11.22
N SER A 995 -6.92 39.52 -11.67
CA SER A 995 -6.98 38.95 -13.00
C SER A 995 -8.41 39.01 -13.55
N THR A 996 -8.54 39.47 -14.80
CA THR A 996 -9.80 39.47 -15.58
C THR A 996 -9.86 38.35 -16.63
N ASP A 997 -8.79 37.56 -16.78
CA ASP A 997 -8.66 36.47 -17.75
C ASP A 997 -8.46 35.11 -17.06
N CYS A 998 -9.07 34.98 -15.88
CA CYS A 998 -9.09 33.75 -15.08
C CYS A 998 -7.71 33.22 -14.63
N GLY A 999 -6.70 34.09 -14.61
CA GLY A 999 -5.38 33.83 -14.05
C GLY A 999 -4.30 33.57 -15.09
N LEU A 1000 -4.59 33.84 -16.38
CA LEU A 1000 -3.59 33.83 -17.46
C LEU A 1000 -2.63 35.01 -17.33
N THR A 1001 -3.13 36.18 -16.95
CA THR A 1001 -2.32 37.37 -16.63
C THR A 1001 -2.76 37.99 -15.31
N TRP A 1002 -1.79 38.55 -14.58
CA TRP A 1002 -2.00 39.09 -13.24
C TRP A 1002 -1.46 40.50 -13.14
N ASP A 1003 -2.34 41.44 -12.80
CA ASP A 1003 -1.97 42.78 -12.39
C ASP A 1003 -1.62 42.76 -10.90
N LEU A 1004 -0.36 43.01 -10.56
CA LEU A 1004 0.11 43.14 -9.17
C LEU A 1004 -0.30 44.51 -8.61
N LEU A 1005 -1.25 44.51 -7.68
CA LEU A 1005 -1.88 45.73 -7.15
C LEU A 1005 -1.27 46.20 -5.82
N TYR A 1006 -0.71 45.26 -5.06
CA TYR A 1006 -0.05 45.47 -3.78
C TYR A 1006 1.09 44.46 -3.67
N LEU A 1007 2.23 44.89 -3.17
CA LEU A 1007 3.35 44.03 -2.79
C LEU A 1007 4.09 44.71 -1.66
N GLU A 1008 4.05 44.13 -0.47
CA GLU A 1008 4.84 44.59 0.67
C GLU A 1008 5.70 43.44 1.19
N GLY A 1009 6.92 43.78 1.64
CA GLY A 1009 7.87 42.82 2.18
C GLY A 1009 8.78 43.45 3.23
N GLY A 1010 9.46 42.61 4.00
CA GLY A 1010 10.45 43.04 4.99
C GLY A 1010 9.88 44.07 5.98
N ASP A 1011 10.55 45.22 6.12
CA ASP A 1011 10.15 46.27 7.09
C ASP A 1011 8.83 46.98 6.74
N ALA A 1012 8.36 46.89 5.50
CA ALA A 1012 7.09 47.51 5.09
C ALA A 1012 5.89 46.56 5.32
N LEU A 1013 6.10 45.24 5.25
CA LEU A 1013 5.13 44.24 5.66
C LEU A 1013 5.07 44.07 7.20
N ALA A 1014 6.21 44.24 7.88
CA ALA A 1014 6.32 44.02 9.32
C ALA A 1014 5.35 44.88 10.15
N THR A 1015 4.54 44.20 10.97
CA THR A 1015 3.66 44.80 11.98
C THR A 1015 4.17 44.58 13.41
N ALA A 1016 5.18 43.72 13.57
CA ALA A 1016 5.89 43.42 14.81
C ALA A 1016 7.41 43.55 14.65
N PRO A 1017 8.16 43.81 15.75
CA PRO A 1017 9.62 43.68 15.75
C PRO A 1017 10.07 42.28 15.34
N SER A 1018 11.27 42.17 14.77
CA SER A 1018 11.84 40.90 14.33
C SER A 1018 11.96 39.88 15.47
N LEU A 1019 11.69 38.61 15.16
CA LEU A 1019 11.65 37.51 16.11
C LEU A 1019 12.25 36.25 15.48
N GLN A 1020 13.15 35.56 16.21
CA GLN A 1020 13.81 34.32 15.76
C GLN A 1020 13.08 33.04 16.19
N ASP A 1021 12.04 33.17 17.02
CA ASP A 1021 11.07 32.12 17.34
C ASP A 1021 9.83 32.23 16.41
N PRO A 1022 9.00 31.19 16.26
CA PRO A 1022 7.77 31.27 15.47
C PRO A 1022 6.85 32.40 15.94
N PHE A 1023 6.49 33.30 15.02
CA PHE A 1023 5.66 34.44 15.33
C PHE A 1023 4.19 34.04 15.45
N VAL A 1024 3.52 34.53 16.50
CA VAL A 1024 2.06 34.50 16.67
C VAL A 1024 1.62 35.92 17.09
N PRO A 1025 0.72 36.58 16.34
CA PRO A 1025 0.43 37.99 16.55
C PRO A 1025 -0.52 38.25 17.73
N THR A 1026 -0.13 39.17 18.62
CA THR A 1026 -1.05 39.74 19.61
C THR A 1026 -2.03 40.72 18.96
N ALA A 1027 -3.14 41.01 19.64
CA ALA A 1027 -4.17 41.96 19.18
C ALA A 1027 -3.63 43.36 18.78
N THR A 1028 -2.48 43.79 19.30
CA THR A 1028 -1.86 45.09 18.96
C THR A 1028 -0.87 45.04 17.79
N GLN A 1029 -0.62 43.86 17.20
CA GLN A 1029 0.34 43.65 16.12
C GLN A 1029 -0.35 43.41 14.76
N TRP A 1030 -1.61 43.81 14.63
CA TRP A 1030 -2.35 43.76 13.36
C TRP A 1030 -2.43 45.15 12.72
N ARG A 1031 -2.39 45.19 11.39
CA ARG A 1031 -2.60 46.39 10.56
C ARG A 1031 -3.73 46.10 9.58
N ARG A 1032 -4.55 47.11 9.27
CA ARG A 1032 -5.56 47.01 8.20
C ARG A 1032 -5.06 47.73 6.97
N ASP A 1033 -4.91 46.98 5.88
CA ASP A 1033 -4.50 47.50 4.58
C ASP A 1033 -5.67 47.44 3.58
N SER A 1034 -5.58 48.23 2.51
CA SER A 1034 -6.60 48.24 1.45
C SER A 1034 -6.00 48.57 0.08
N VAL A 1035 -6.56 47.93 -0.94
CA VAL A 1035 -6.08 47.98 -2.32
C VAL A 1035 -7.27 48.28 -3.23
N SER A 1036 -7.13 49.27 -4.13
CA SER A 1036 -8.22 49.65 -5.02
C SER A 1036 -8.35 48.67 -6.18
N LEU A 1037 -9.59 48.25 -6.45
CA LEU A 1037 -10.01 47.44 -7.59
C LEU A 1037 -10.77 48.30 -8.62
N ALA A 1038 -10.78 49.63 -8.51
CA ALA A 1038 -11.58 50.52 -9.35
C ALA A 1038 -11.20 50.49 -10.85
N ALA A 1039 -10.01 49.98 -11.20
CA ALA A 1039 -9.63 49.70 -12.58
C ALA A 1039 -10.47 48.57 -13.22
N TYR A 1040 -11.13 47.75 -12.40
CA TYR A 1040 -11.97 46.62 -12.76
C TYR A 1040 -13.47 46.86 -12.50
N ASP A 1041 -13.86 48.10 -12.18
CA ASP A 1041 -15.26 48.49 -12.15
C ASP A 1041 -15.92 48.18 -13.51
N GLY A 1042 -17.07 47.50 -13.49
CA GLY A 1042 -17.77 47.03 -14.69
C GLY A 1042 -17.36 45.63 -15.18
N GLN A 1043 -16.35 44.98 -14.59
CA GLN A 1043 -15.94 43.62 -14.99
C GLN A 1043 -16.86 42.55 -14.35
N PRO A 1044 -17.45 41.62 -15.13
CA PRO A 1044 -18.37 40.60 -14.60
C PRO A 1044 -17.64 39.41 -13.95
N GLU A 1045 -16.34 39.25 -14.22
CA GLU A 1045 -15.50 38.17 -13.70
C GLU A 1045 -14.11 38.71 -13.34
N LEU A 1046 -13.88 39.04 -12.07
CA LEU A 1046 -12.55 39.39 -11.53
C LEU A 1046 -12.12 38.35 -10.49
N ILE A 1047 -10.91 37.81 -10.60
CA ILE A 1047 -10.28 37.03 -9.52
C ILE A 1047 -9.30 37.96 -8.78
N VAL A 1048 -9.29 37.90 -7.44
CA VAL A 1048 -8.25 38.49 -6.60
C VAL A 1048 -7.42 37.36 -6.00
N ALA A 1049 -6.10 37.50 -5.96
CA ALA A 1049 -5.21 36.50 -5.36
C ALA A 1049 -4.36 37.13 -4.25
N PHE A 1050 -4.18 36.38 -3.15
CA PHE A 1050 -3.20 36.67 -2.11
C PHE A 1050 -1.99 35.76 -2.35
N GLN A 1051 -0.82 36.36 -2.60
CA GLN A 1051 0.42 35.67 -2.94
C GLN A 1051 1.42 35.79 -1.81
N ASP A 1052 2.01 34.68 -1.37
CA ASP A 1052 3.21 34.68 -0.55
C ASP A 1052 4.45 34.34 -1.41
N ARG A 1053 5.61 34.91 -1.03
CA ARG A 1053 6.94 34.51 -1.50
C ARG A 1053 7.89 34.33 -0.32
N GLY A 1054 7.85 33.15 0.28
CA GLY A 1054 8.72 32.76 1.38
C GLY A 1054 10.21 32.72 1.00
N HIS A 1055 11.05 33.18 1.93
CA HIS A 1055 12.51 33.02 1.87
C HIS A 1055 13.09 32.88 3.29
N TRP A 1056 12.65 31.85 4.02
CA TRP A 1056 12.99 31.56 5.44
C TRP A 1056 12.71 32.70 6.43
N GLY A 1057 11.67 33.49 6.22
CA GLY A 1057 11.27 34.53 7.18
C GLY A 1057 10.46 33.96 8.35
N ASN A 1058 9.26 34.51 8.58
CA ASN A 1058 8.46 34.13 9.76
C ASN A 1058 6.96 34.24 9.43
N ASN A 1059 6.12 33.64 10.27
CA ASN A 1059 4.70 33.41 9.99
C ASN A 1059 3.95 34.68 9.55
N LEU A 1060 3.27 34.57 8.40
CA LEU A 1060 2.41 35.61 7.84
C LEU A 1060 0.95 35.27 8.14
N TYR A 1061 0.18 36.23 8.65
CA TYR A 1061 -1.24 36.06 8.96
C TYR A 1061 -2.08 37.10 8.20
N VAL A 1062 -3.21 36.66 7.64
CA VAL A 1062 -4.18 37.50 6.92
C VAL A 1062 -5.60 37.15 7.36
N ASP A 1063 -6.43 38.15 7.62
CA ASP A 1063 -7.78 37.99 8.15
C ASP A 1063 -8.75 39.10 7.66
N ASN A 1064 -10.06 38.94 7.92
CA ASN A 1064 -11.12 39.93 7.65
C ASN A 1064 -11.09 40.50 6.21
N ILE A 1065 -10.90 39.63 5.22
CA ILE A 1065 -10.91 39.99 3.80
C ILE A 1065 -12.31 40.50 3.41
N ASN A 1066 -12.38 41.72 2.90
CA ASN A 1066 -13.61 42.37 2.47
C ASN A 1066 -13.42 42.95 1.07
N LEU A 1067 -14.02 42.30 0.08
CA LEU A 1067 -14.02 42.64 -1.34
C LEU A 1067 -15.31 43.41 -1.61
N SER A 1068 -15.25 44.73 -1.74
CA SER A 1068 -16.43 45.62 -1.69
C SER A 1068 -16.62 46.44 -2.96
N ALA A 1069 -17.88 46.72 -3.29
CA ALA A 1069 -18.30 47.59 -4.39
C ALA A 1069 -19.19 48.72 -3.84
N VAL A 1070 -18.87 49.99 -4.15
CA VAL A 1070 -19.52 51.13 -3.48
C VAL A 1070 -20.60 51.77 -4.35
N LEU A 1071 -21.84 51.29 -4.20
CA LEU A 1071 -23.02 51.83 -4.89
C LEU A 1071 -23.45 53.20 -4.34
N PHE A 1072 -22.77 54.28 -4.73
CA PHE A 1072 -23.18 55.65 -4.39
C PHE A 1072 -24.26 56.20 -5.32
N THR A 1073 -25.52 56.18 -4.88
CA THR A 1073 -26.63 56.92 -5.53
C THR A 1073 -26.67 58.39 -5.13
N GLY A 1074 -25.52 59.07 -5.15
CA GLY A 1074 -25.38 60.48 -4.80
C GLY A 1074 -24.19 61.14 -5.49
N VAL A 1075 -24.44 62.28 -6.15
CA VAL A 1075 -23.38 63.10 -6.77
C VAL A 1075 -22.58 63.78 -5.67
N ASP A 1076 -21.36 63.32 -5.40
CA ASP A 1076 -20.42 64.01 -4.51
C ASP A 1076 -19.64 65.06 -5.32
N GLU A 1077 -19.99 66.35 -5.16
CA GLU A 1077 -19.25 67.48 -5.73
C GLU A 1077 -17.91 67.71 -5.00
N ARG A 1078 -17.04 66.70 -4.96
CA ARG A 1078 -15.63 66.85 -4.59
C ARG A 1078 -14.82 67.15 -5.85
N PRO A 1079 -14.50 68.43 -6.14
CA PRO A 1079 -13.55 68.71 -7.21
C PRO A 1079 -12.19 68.09 -6.87
N PRO A 1080 -11.38 67.67 -7.87
CA PRO A 1080 -10.08 67.02 -7.70
C PRO A 1080 -8.97 67.95 -7.16
N VAL A 1081 -9.35 69.08 -6.57
CA VAL A 1081 -8.47 70.08 -5.94
C VAL A 1081 -9.07 70.49 -4.59
N THR A 1082 -8.22 70.67 -3.59
CA THR A 1082 -8.62 71.07 -2.24
C THR A 1082 -7.52 71.89 -1.55
N PHE A 1083 -7.65 72.15 -0.25
CA PHE A 1083 -6.60 72.78 0.56
C PHE A 1083 -6.73 72.46 2.05
N ASP A 1084 -5.59 72.54 2.74
CA ASP A 1084 -5.46 72.49 4.20
C ASP A 1084 -5.42 73.90 4.80
N LEU A 1085 -5.82 74.03 6.06
CA LEU A 1085 -5.69 75.26 6.86
C LEU A 1085 -4.94 74.98 8.15
N PHE A 1086 -3.83 75.68 8.41
CA PHE A 1086 -3.08 75.54 9.66
C PHE A 1086 -2.37 76.84 10.10
N PRO A 1087 -2.28 77.14 11.41
CA PRO A 1087 -3.07 76.51 12.45
C PRO A 1087 -4.56 76.87 12.27
N ASN A 1088 -5.45 75.95 12.60
CA ASN A 1088 -6.89 76.17 12.66
C ASN A 1088 -7.38 75.39 13.88
N PRO A 1089 -7.41 76.01 15.07
CA PRO A 1089 -7.61 77.45 15.35
C PRO A 1089 -6.46 78.42 15.01
N ALA A 1090 -6.77 79.63 14.52
CA ALA A 1090 -5.82 80.69 14.13
C ALA A 1090 -5.96 81.98 14.96
N HIS A 1091 -4.88 82.75 15.15
CA HIS A 1091 -4.90 84.07 15.81
C HIS A 1091 -4.54 85.17 14.79
N ASP A 1092 -3.24 85.47 14.60
CA ASP A 1092 -2.80 86.57 13.72
C ASP A 1092 -2.83 86.24 12.22
N ALA A 1093 -2.69 84.96 11.87
CA ALA A 1093 -2.63 84.48 10.49
C ALA A 1093 -3.01 83.00 10.39
N VAL A 1094 -3.40 82.56 9.18
CA VAL A 1094 -3.54 81.14 8.81
C VAL A 1094 -2.76 80.86 7.53
N TRP A 1095 -2.17 79.67 7.44
CA TRP A 1095 -1.57 79.15 6.21
C TRP A 1095 -2.58 78.27 5.46
N LEU A 1096 -2.69 78.51 4.15
CA LEU A 1096 -3.45 77.69 3.22
C LEU A 1096 -2.47 76.86 2.39
N ARG A 1097 -2.56 75.54 2.42
CA ARG A 1097 -1.75 74.67 1.54
C ARG A 1097 -2.64 74.03 0.48
N PRO A 1098 -2.52 74.42 -0.80
CA PRO A 1098 -3.31 73.82 -1.89
C PRO A 1098 -2.91 72.37 -2.16
N VAL A 1099 -3.90 71.51 -2.34
CA VAL A 1099 -3.77 70.09 -2.70
C VAL A 1099 -4.49 69.87 -4.05
N GLY A 1100 -3.95 69.01 -4.91
CA GLY A 1100 -4.25 69.00 -6.35
C GLY A 1100 -3.62 70.18 -7.11
N THR A 1101 -3.66 70.13 -8.44
CA THR A 1101 -2.97 71.08 -9.33
C THR A 1101 -3.82 72.31 -9.62
N TRP A 1102 -3.55 73.41 -8.93
CA TRP A 1102 -4.15 74.71 -9.23
C TRP A 1102 -3.33 75.42 -10.32
N SER A 1103 -3.98 75.89 -11.38
CA SER A 1103 -3.33 76.62 -12.48
C SER A 1103 -4.02 77.97 -12.74
N GLY A 1104 -3.24 79.06 -12.69
CA GLY A 1104 -3.72 80.41 -12.95
C GLY A 1104 -4.06 81.22 -11.69
N ALA A 1105 -4.61 82.42 -11.89
CA ALA A 1105 -5.02 83.30 -10.81
C ALA A 1105 -6.25 82.74 -10.09
N SER A 1106 -6.10 82.56 -8.78
CA SER A 1106 -7.15 82.13 -7.86
C SER A 1106 -7.50 83.30 -6.91
N ARG A 1107 -8.55 83.11 -6.11
CA ARG A 1107 -9.05 84.11 -5.16
C ARG A 1107 -9.32 83.48 -3.81
N VAL A 1108 -8.75 84.06 -2.76
CA VAL A 1108 -8.99 83.69 -1.36
C VAL A 1108 -9.98 84.71 -0.78
N GLN A 1109 -11.10 84.21 -0.26
CA GLN A 1109 -12.04 85.01 0.53
C GLN A 1109 -12.18 84.42 1.92
N LEU A 1110 -12.35 85.27 2.93
CA LEU A 1110 -12.77 84.88 4.27
C LEU A 1110 -14.16 85.45 4.50
N LEU A 1111 -15.16 84.57 4.64
CA LEU A 1111 -16.56 84.94 4.85
C LEU A 1111 -16.94 84.81 6.32
N ASP A 1112 -17.64 85.79 6.88
CA ASP A 1112 -18.24 85.71 8.22
C ASP A 1112 -19.43 84.74 8.28
N ALA A 1113 -19.98 84.51 9.47
CA ALA A 1113 -21.14 83.63 9.68
C ALA A 1113 -22.43 84.10 8.97
N ALA A 1114 -22.47 85.33 8.44
CA ALA A 1114 -23.55 85.85 7.61
C ALA A 1114 -23.22 85.79 6.10
N GLY A 1115 -22.10 85.17 5.72
CA GLY A 1115 -21.65 85.02 4.33
C GLY A 1115 -20.97 86.27 3.74
N ARG A 1116 -20.67 87.30 4.55
CA ARG A 1116 -20.06 88.55 4.08
C ARG A 1116 -18.53 88.42 4.06
N SER A 1117 -17.89 88.84 2.97
CA SER A 1117 -16.43 88.79 2.86
C SER A 1117 -15.79 89.84 3.76
N VAL A 1118 -15.02 89.38 4.76
CA VAL A 1118 -14.19 90.22 5.64
C VAL A 1118 -12.74 90.31 5.15
N VAL A 1119 -12.28 89.30 4.41
CA VAL A 1119 -11.04 89.35 3.61
C VAL A 1119 -11.38 88.88 2.20
N ASP A 1120 -10.77 89.49 1.20
CA ASP A 1120 -10.98 89.15 -0.21
C ASP A 1120 -9.74 89.58 -1.02
N GLN A 1121 -8.94 88.62 -1.48
CA GLN A 1121 -7.69 88.91 -2.21
C GLN A 1121 -7.43 87.90 -3.34
N PRO A 1122 -6.94 88.35 -4.52
CA PRO A 1122 -6.39 87.46 -5.53
C PRO A 1122 -5.05 86.85 -5.06
N ARG A 1123 -4.76 85.63 -5.54
CA ARG A 1123 -3.53 84.85 -5.29
C ARG A 1123 -3.17 83.99 -6.50
N THR A 1124 -1.91 83.57 -6.60
CA THR A 1124 -1.48 82.55 -7.56
C THR A 1124 -1.01 81.36 -6.75
N LEU A 1125 -1.69 80.21 -6.89
CA LEU A 1125 -1.50 79.07 -6.00
C LEU A 1125 -0.79 77.95 -6.74
N MET A 1126 0.11 77.27 -6.04
CA MET A 1126 0.83 76.11 -6.55
C MET A 1126 0.63 74.92 -5.62
N HIS A 1127 0.61 73.72 -6.19
CA HIS A 1127 0.40 72.49 -5.43
C HIS A 1127 1.44 72.32 -4.32
N GLY A 1128 1.01 72.02 -3.10
CA GLY A 1128 1.87 71.74 -1.95
C GLY A 1128 2.54 72.94 -1.29
N ILE A 1129 2.57 74.13 -1.91
CA ILE A 1129 3.23 75.32 -1.37
C ILE A 1129 2.27 76.09 -0.44
N PRO A 1130 2.57 76.24 0.86
CA PRO A 1130 1.70 76.97 1.78
C PRO A 1130 1.77 78.50 1.55
N GLU A 1131 0.63 79.16 1.47
CA GLU A 1131 0.52 80.61 1.45
C GLU A 1131 -0.04 81.17 2.76
N ARG A 1132 0.47 82.31 3.22
CA ARG A 1132 0.00 82.99 4.43
C ARG A 1132 -1.12 83.98 4.13
N LEU A 1133 -2.20 83.89 4.89
CA LEU A 1133 -3.28 84.87 4.95
C LEU A 1133 -3.27 85.54 6.32
N GLU A 1134 -2.94 86.83 6.36
CA GLU A 1134 -3.00 87.64 7.58
C GLU A 1134 -4.47 87.85 7.99
N LEU A 1135 -4.73 87.72 9.29
CA LEU A 1135 -6.04 87.90 9.93
C LEU A 1135 -6.08 89.16 10.81
N THR A 1136 -5.04 90.00 10.75
CA THR A 1136 -4.91 91.20 11.57
C THR A 1136 -6.10 92.15 11.35
N GLY A 1137 -6.94 92.33 12.37
CA GLY A 1137 -8.17 93.13 12.32
C GLY A 1137 -9.46 92.33 12.04
N VAL A 1138 -9.37 91.01 11.87
CA VAL A 1138 -10.53 90.10 11.84
C VAL A 1138 -10.94 89.79 13.29
N SER A 1139 -12.21 90.01 13.64
CA SER A 1139 -12.72 89.73 14.99
C SER A 1139 -12.75 88.22 15.30
N PRO A 1140 -12.56 87.79 16.56
CA PRO A 1140 -12.76 86.39 16.96
C PRO A 1140 -14.13 85.84 16.54
N GLY A 1141 -14.16 84.63 15.98
CA GLY A 1141 -15.36 84.00 15.45
C GLY A 1141 -15.10 82.81 14.50
N ARG A 1142 -16.19 82.21 14.02
CA ARG A 1142 -16.15 81.19 12.96
C ARG A 1142 -16.33 81.85 11.59
N TYR A 1143 -15.47 81.48 10.66
CA TYR A 1143 -15.41 81.97 9.30
C TYR A 1143 -15.35 80.80 8.31
N ALA A 1144 -15.65 81.09 7.04
CA ALA A 1144 -15.41 80.17 5.93
C ALA A 1144 -14.34 80.75 5.00
N VAL A 1145 -13.21 80.04 4.86
CA VAL A 1145 -12.23 80.32 3.82
C VAL A 1145 -12.73 79.72 2.53
N VAL A 1146 -12.88 80.54 1.50
CA VAL A 1146 -13.30 80.15 0.16
C VAL A 1146 -12.13 80.36 -0.79
N LEU A 1147 -11.73 79.28 -1.47
CA LEU A 1147 -10.73 79.30 -2.53
C LEU A 1147 -11.42 79.07 -3.87
N THR A 1148 -11.34 80.06 -4.76
CA THR A 1148 -11.97 80.00 -6.09
C THR A 1148 -10.89 80.12 -7.16
N GLY A 1149 -10.78 79.10 -8.02
CA GLY A 1149 -9.92 79.09 -9.19
C GLY A 1149 -10.73 78.90 -10.48
N PRO A 1150 -10.09 78.82 -11.66
CA PRO A 1150 -10.79 78.74 -12.95
C PRO A 1150 -11.71 77.53 -13.13
N SER A 1151 -11.41 76.41 -12.46
CA SER A 1151 -12.08 75.11 -12.62
C SER A 1151 -12.76 74.58 -11.35
N ALA A 1152 -12.61 75.25 -10.20
CA ALA A 1152 -13.14 74.77 -8.93
C ALA A 1152 -13.34 75.89 -7.90
N ARG A 1153 -14.30 75.69 -6.98
CA ARG A 1153 -14.52 76.53 -5.81
C ARG A 1153 -14.64 75.65 -4.57
N VAL A 1154 -13.67 75.75 -3.66
CA VAL A 1154 -13.54 74.92 -2.46
C VAL A 1154 -13.73 75.77 -1.21
N VAL A 1155 -14.39 75.23 -0.19
CA VAL A 1155 -14.63 75.92 1.08
C VAL A 1155 -14.09 75.09 2.25
N ARG A 1156 -13.44 75.75 3.20
CA ARG A 1156 -12.99 75.17 4.47
C ARG A 1156 -13.35 76.09 5.65
N PRO A 1157 -13.86 75.56 6.78
CA PRO A 1157 -14.11 76.36 7.96
C PRO A 1157 -12.79 76.79 8.62
N LEU A 1158 -12.73 78.03 9.09
CA LEU A 1158 -11.65 78.58 9.92
C LEU A 1158 -12.24 79.12 11.21
N VAL A 1159 -11.56 78.92 12.34
CA VAL A 1159 -11.92 79.60 13.59
C VAL A 1159 -10.79 80.53 13.99
N VAL A 1160 -11.14 81.79 14.24
CA VAL A 1160 -10.26 82.88 14.71
C VAL A 1160 -10.64 83.22 16.16
N TRP A 1161 -9.67 83.53 17.01
CA TRP A 1161 -9.84 83.59 18.49
C TRP A 1161 -9.17 84.82 19.07
#